data_AF-A0A7W0LZF5-F1
#
_entry.id   AF-A0A7W0LZF5-F1
#
_cell.length_a   1.000
_cell.length_b   1.000
_cell.length_c   1.000
_cell.angle_alpha   90.00
_cell.angle_beta   90.00
_cell.angle_gamma   90.00
#
_symmetry.space_group_name_H-M   'P 1'
#
loop_
_entity.id
_entity.type
_entity.pdbx_description
1 polymer ?
#
loop_
_entity_poly.entity_id
_entity_poly.type
_entity_poly.pdbx_seq_one_letter_code
_entity_poly.pdbx_strand_id
1 'polypeptide(L)'
;MAEADRTKALDNALAQIERSHGKGSVMRLGDQGRVPIEVIPTGSISLDIALGLGGLPRGRVVEIYGPESSGKTTVALHAVANAQRGGGIAAFIDAEHALDPDYAQRLGVDTDALLVSQPDSGEQALEIADMLIRSGALDIIVIDSVAALVPRAEIEGEMGDSHVGLQARLMSQALRKLTSAISGSGTTAVFINQLREKIGVMFGCFSGDTRVVLAAGTTEKIGKIVNQKLPVEVLSYDPAADRVVPRQVVNWFDNGVADEFLQFTVEKSGGNGRSQFAATENHLVRTPGGWREAGELIPGDRVMATETHRLSDQQWQVVLGSLLGDGNLSPNRRDRNGVRFRLGHGVRQADYLDWKVSMLANIACSRRTNEKGSVFADFTPLPELGELQRAVYMGDGKKTVTWDYLKALTPLALAVWYMDDGCFTLRSKGLQERTQGGSGRIQFCVEALTEGSRNRFVDYLRDTHGLETSWRRVGANQKAVLTFTTRSTSDFLRIVAPFVHPSMDYKLLPGFKGQFDVRPELVEPVQRPVPARVLDIHVKPPTRSMHKFDIEVEGNHNYFVDGVMVHNSPETTTGGRALKFYASVRLDVRRIESLKDGTDFVGNRTRVKVVKNKCLAEGTRVFDPVTGQTHRIEEIVDGRMPVHVVATDKNGELHSRPVTSWFDQGEQEVIGVRVNGGAEIWATPDHKVMTDRGWMDTGDLSAGDRVARPRQFQHFGHAEPVPAEHARLVGYLIGDGYVGGKTPAQLINVEEDLRDDVRRIVKDLGCSTRMRDGLQLAISHLPGEKNGVIELCRWAGIWGHLAPTKRIPSAFFAPEVSADVVANLVFGLFESDGWVGREQTGALRLGYATTSEQLAHQIHWILLRWGIGSTVRVREPSAQRGSIIRGRRVQGKLPCWEVRVAGIENVRAFADAIPMWGPRGKALTAALAKVSGRNRGSQRIYLSDADTEPVLAHLRGRGVSPAFVAQILGLDEHKSASGLQQLLGAHRLRRDRVGRLAEALDDTFLYDVLADQMCYLTVTEVLPARRARTFDVEVDELHNLTAEDILVHNCAPPFKQAEFDIMYGQGISREGGLIDVGVETGLVRKAGAWYTYEGDQLGQGKENARTFLRDNPDLANEIEKRILEKLGIGADVSDGDAKAEPTDIDF
;
A
#
# COMPACT_ATOMS: atom_id res chain seq x y z
N MET A 1 -5.25 -52.69 -9.31
CA MET A 1 -5.11 -52.52 -10.77
C MET A 1 -3.64 -52.34 -11.07
N ALA A 2 -3.11 -53.06 -12.05
CA ALA A 2 -1.71 -52.93 -12.45
C ALA A 2 -1.45 -51.52 -13.01
N GLU A 3 -0.23 -51.01 -12.88
CA GLU A 3 0.17 -49.67 -13.34
C GLU A 3 -0.17 -49.41 -14.82
N ALA A 4 -0.05 -50.45 -15.66
CA ALA A 4 -0.45 -50.43 -17.06
C ALA A 4 -1.97 -50.18 -17.28
N ASP A 5 -2.84 -50.65 -16.38
CA ASP A 5 -4.29 -50.44 -16.49
C ASP A 5 -4.67 -48.99 -16.14
N ARG A 6 -3.92 -48.34 -15.23
CA ARG A 6 -4.13 -46.92 -14.88
C ARG A 6 -3.72 -45.99 -16.02
N THR A 7 -2.58 -46.23 -16.66
CA THR A 7 -2.12 -45.44 -17.80
C THR A 7 -3.11 -45.54 -18.96
N LYS A 8 -3.62 -46.75 -19.24
CA LYS A 8 -4.61 -46.97 -20.30
C LYS A 8 -5.96 -46.30 -19.99
N ALA A 9 -6.39 -46.30 -18.74
CA ALA A 9 -7.59 -45.59 -18.31
C ALA A 9 -7.44 -44.06 -18.42
N LEU A 10 -6.26 -43.53 -18.07
CA LEU A 10 -5.92 -42.12 -18.22
C LEU A 10 -5.90 -41.70 -19.69
N ASP A 11 -5.24 -42.47 -20.57
CA ASP A 11 -5.18 -42.16 -22.00
C ASP A 11 -6.58 -42.20 -22.64
N ASN A 12 -7.45 -43.14 -22.22
CA ASN A 12 -8.84 -43.17 -22.66
C ASN A 12 -9.64 -41.96 -22.16
N ALA A 13 -9.43 -41.52 -20.92
CA ALA A 13 -10.07 -40.34 -20.36
C ALA A 13 -9.61 -39.05 -21.08
N LEU A 14 -8.31 -38.91 -21.33
CA LEU A 14 -7.73 -37.81 -22.11
C LEU A 14 -8.30 -37.77 -23.52
N ALA A 15 -8.34 -38.92 -24.21
CA ALA A 15 -8.93 -39.01 -25.56
C ALA A 15 -10.43 -38.74 -25.56
N GLN A 16 -11.15 -39.09 -24.50
CA GLN A 16 -12.58 -38.78 -24.35
C GLN A 16 -12.80 -37.29 -24.10
N ILE A 17 -11.95 -36.65 -23.29
CA ILE A 17 -12.00 -35.20 -23.04
C ILE A 17 -11.68 -34.43 -24.32
N GLU A 18 -10.64 -34.83 -25.07
CA GLU A 18 -10.32 -34.21 -26.36
C GLU A 18 -11.44 -34.37 -27.39
N ARG A 19 -12.12 -35.53 -27.42
CA ARG A 19 -13.31 -35.73 -28.29
C ARG A 19 -14.51 -34.90 -27.87
N SER A 20 -14.69 -34.68 -26.57
CA SER A 20 -15.89 -34.01 -26.02
C SER A 20 -15.74 -32.49 -25.95
N HIS A 21 -14.52 -32.00 -25.78
CA HIS A 21 -14.21 -30.59 -25.49
C HIS A 21 -13.18 -29.96 -26.44
N GLY A 22 -12.69 -30.71 -27.44
CA GLY A 22 -11.74 -30.23 -28.46
C GLY A 22 -10.27 -30.51 -28.12
N LYS A 23 -9.42 -30.49 -29.16
CA LYS A 23 -7.95 -30.59 -28.99
C LYS A 23 -7.44 -29.43 -28.12
N GLY A 24 -6.60 -29.72 -27.12
CA GLY A 24 -6.06 -28.72 -26.19
C GLY A 24 -6.88 -28.49 -24.92
N SER A 25 -8.00 -29.22 -24.73
CA SER A 25 -8.79 -29.19 -23.49
C SER A 25 -8.07 -29.79 -22.28
N VAL A 26 -7.08 -30.66 -22.50
CA VAL A 26 -6.13 -31.17 -21.49
C VAL A 26 -4.77 -31.39 -22.16
N MET A 27 -3.68 -30.95 -21.53
CA MET A 27 -2.32 -31.06 -22.06
C MET A 27 -1.36 -31.62 -20.99
N ARG A 28 -0.32 -32.36 -21.40
CA ARG A 28 0.75 -32.82 -20.50
C ARG A 28 1.82 -31.73 -20.39
N LEU A 29 2.15 -31.35 -19.17
CA LEU A 29 3.05 -30.23 -18.82
C LEU A 29 4.49 -30.34 -19.37
N GLY A 30 4.87 -31.48 -19.96
CA GLY A 30 6.22 -31.77 -20.45
C GLY A 30 6.41 -31.63 -21.97
N ASP A 31 5.34 -31.39 -22.75
CA ASP A 31 5.48 -31.07 -24.16
C ASP A 31 6.01 -29.63 -24.28
N GLN A 32 7.33 -29.51 -24.47
CA GLN A 32 8.03 -28.24 -24.58
C GLN A 32 7.55 -27.44 -25.80
N GLY A 33 7.13 -26.20 -25.52
CA GLY A 33 6.75 -25.19 -26.49
C GLY A 33 5.91 -24.11 -25.83
N ARG A 34 6.50 -23.32 -24.93
CA ARG A 34 5.88 -22.10 -24.40
C ARG A 34 5.44 -21.24 -25.61
N VAL A 35 4.15 -20.99 -25.76
CA VAL A 35 3.66 -20.07 -26.78
C VAL A 35 3.88 -18.65 -26.23
N PRO A 36 4.80 -17.84 -26.79
CA PRO A 36 4.94 -16.44 -26.39
C PRO A 36 3.61 -15.70 -26.58
N ILE A 37 3.32 -14.68 -25.75
CA ILE A 37 2.14 -13.83 -25.97
C ILE A 37 2.31 -13.17 -27.33
N GLU A 38 1.53 -13.63 -28.30
CA GLU A 38 1.53 -13.06 -29.63
C GLU A 38 1.02 -11.61 -29.59
N VAL A 39 1.62 -10.75 -30.40
CA VAL A 39 1.31 -9.32 -30.42
C VAL A 39 1.06 -8.83 -31.84
N ILE A 40 0.24 -7.79 -31.96
CA ILE A 40 -0.02 -7.05 -33.19
C ILE A 40 0.72 -5.71 -33.11
N PRO A 41 1.69 -5.41 -33.98
CA PRO A 41 2.40 -4.13 -33.98
C PRO A 41 1.44 -2.95 -34.11
N THR A 42 1.69 -1.86 -33.39
CA THR A 42 0.84 -0.65 -33.46
C THR A 42 1.14 0.23 -34.66
N GLY A 43 2.27 0.01 -35.33
CA GLY A 43 2.77 0.85 -36.42
C GLY A 43 3.57 2.07 -35.94
N SER A 44 3.72 2.23 -34.63
CA SER A 44 4.61 3.19 -34.01
C SER A 44 5.63 2.45 -33.15
N ILE A 45 6.90 2.47 -33.56
CA ILE A 45 7.99 1.84 -32.79
C ILE A 45 8.06 2.39 -31.36
N SER A 46 7.83 3.70 -31.18
CA SER A 46 7.83 4.31 -29.84
C SER A 46 6.67 3.81 -28.98
N LEU A 47 5.50 3.53 -29.58
CA LEU A 47 4.36 2.95 -28.87
C LEU A 47 4.55 1.45 -28.60
N ASP A 48 5.12 0.69 -29.53
CA ASP A 48 5.43 -0.73 -29.36
C ASP A 48 6.46 -0.94 -28.23
N ILE A 49 7.47 -0.07 -28.15
CA ILE A 49 8.42 0.01 -27.03
C ILE A 49 7.71 0.42 -25.73
N ALA A 50 6.81 1.41 -25.80
CA ALA A 50 6.04 1.88 -24.65
C ALA A 50 5.11 0.79 -24.08
N LEU A 51 4.57 -0.09 -24.93
CA LEU A 51 3.77 -1.23 -24.50
C LEU A 51 4.60 -2.31 -23.78
N GLY A 52 5.91 -2.36 -24.06
CA GLY A 52 6.85 -3.32 -23.47
C GLY A 52 6.70 -4.75 -23.98
N LEU A 53 5.66 -5.05 -24.76
CA LEU A 53 5.41 -6.34 -25.42
C LEU A 53 5.81 -6.32 -26.91
N GLY A 54 6.13 -5.14 -27.47
CA GLY A 54 6.36 -4.98 -28.91
C GLY A 54 5.08 -4.79 -29.75
N GLY A 55 3.90 -4.69 -29.11
CA GLY A 55 2.63 -4.46 -29.79
C GLY A 55 1.41 -4.66 -28.88
N LEU A 56 0.22 -4.64 -29.47
CA LEU A 56 -1.04 -4.93 -28.81
C LEU A 56 -1.15 -6.44 -28.53
N PRO A 57 -1.50 -6.86 -27.30
CA PRO A 57 -1.56 -8.28 -26.95
C PRO A 57 -2.76 -8.99 -27.59
N ARG A 58 -2.52 -10.15 -28.21
CA ARG A 58 -3.58 -11.03 -28.73
C ARG A 58 -4.39 -11.67 -27.61
N GLY A 59 -5.66 -11.95 -27.90
CA GLY A 59 -6.60 -12.54 -26.93
C GLY A 59 -6.97 -11.62 -25.76
N ARG A 60 -6.77 -10.30 -25.89
CA ARG A 60 -7.03 -9.31 -24.83
C ARG A 60 -7.90 -8.15 -25.32
N VAL A 61 -8.45 -7.41 -24.36
CA VAL A 61 -9.20 -6.16 -24.59
C VAL A 61 -8.24 -4.97 -24.48
N VAL A 62 -8.29 -4.06 -25.44
CA VAL A 62 -7.52 -2.81 -25.48
C VAL A 62 -8.50 -1.63 -25.55
N GLU A 63 -8.32 -0.59 -24.73
CA GLU A 63 -9.06 0.66 -24.84
C GLU A 63 -8.15 1.76 -25.41
N ILE A 64 -8.57 2.43 -26.48
CA ILE A 64 -7.91 3.63 -27.02
C ILE A 64 -8.85 4.80 -26.80
N TYR A 65 -8.45 5.77 -25.96
CA TYR A 65 -9.31 6.88 -25.59
C TYR A 65 -8.59 8.23 -25.67
N GLY A 66 -9.34 9.33 -25.76
CA GLY A 66 -8.76 10.66 -25.95
C GLY A 66 -9.73 11.67 -26.57
N PRO A 67 -9.35 12.96 -26.66
CA PRO A 67 -10.18 14.01 -27.26
C PRO A 67 -10.53 13.74 -28.73
N GLU A 68 -11.54 14.40 -29.26
CA GLU A 68 -11.84 14.38 -30.69
C GLU A 68 -10.62 14.80 -31.52
N SER A 69 -10.44 14.18 -32.70
CA SER A 69 -9.31 14.45 -33.60
C SER A 69 -7.91 14.23 -32.99
N SER A 70 -7.78 13.45 -31.90
CA SER A 70 -6.47 13.15 -31.30
C SER A 70 -5.67 12.05 -32.00
N GLY A 71 -6.29 11.32 -32.94
CA GLY A 71 -5.66 10.23 -33.70
C GLY A 71 -6.01 8.81 -33.23
N LYS A 72 -7.07 8.63 -32.43
CA LYS A 72 -7.51 7.32 -31.91
C LYS A 72 -7.76 6.29 -33.02
N THR A 73 -8.63 6.62 -33.97
CA THR A 73 -8.97 5.77 -35.12
C THR A 73 -7.75 5.51 -35.99
N THR A 74 -6.85 6.49 -36.16
CA THR A 74 -5.58 6.31 -36.87
C THR A 74 -4.71 5.23 -36.21
N VAL A 75 -4.54 5.25 -34.88
CA VAL A 75 -3.78 4.22 -34.15
C VAL A 75 -4.42 2.83 -34.32
N ALA A 76 -5.75 2.74 -34.25
CA ALA A 76 -6.46 1.48 -34.45
C ALA A 76 -6.33 0.94 -35.89
N LEU A 77 -6.45 1.81 -36.91
CA LEU A 77 -6.31 1.42 -38.31
C LEU A 77 -4.88 0.96 -38.65
N HIS A 78 -3.84 1.56 -38.04
CA HIS A 78 -2.48 1.04 -38.18
C HIS A 78 -2.33 -0.36 -37.57
N ALA A 79 -2.94 -0.63 -36.41
CA ALA A 79 -2.95 -1.98 -35.84
C ALA A 79 -3.68 -2.98 -36.75
N VAL A 80 -4.80 -2.57 -37.37
CA VAL A 80 -5.53 -3.38 -38.36
C VAL A 80 -4.66 -3.66 -39.60
N ALA A 81 -4.03 -2.64 -40.17
CA ALA A 81 -3.15 -2.78 -41.33
C ALA A 81 -1.97 -3.73 -41.04
N ASN A 82 -1.40 -3.68 -39.84
CA ASN A 82 -0.33 -4.58 -39.42
C ASN A 82 -0.82 -6.02 -39.22
N ALA A 83 -2.02 -6.21 -38.66
CA ALA A 83 -2.64 -7.53 -38.54
C ALA A 83 -2.88 -8.16 -39.91
N GLN A 84 -3.45 -7.41 -40.86
CA GLN A 84 -3.68 -7.88 -42.24
C GLN A 84 -2.37 -8.17 -42.98
N ARG A 85 -1.34 -7.33 -42.79
CA ARG A 85 -0.01 -7.58 -43.38
C ARG A 85 0.61 -8.87 -42.85
N GLY A 86 0.30 -9.25 -41.61
CA GLY A 86 0.67 -10.54 -41.02
C GLY A 86 -0.16 -11.73 -41.54
N GLY A 87 -1.09 -11.51 -42.48
CA GLY A 87 -2.01 -12.51 -43.01
C GLY A 87 -3.28 -12.73 -42.17
N GLY A 88 -3.49 -11.90 -41.14
CA GLY A 88 -4.63 -12.00 -40.24
C GLY A 88 -5.92 -11.38 -40.78
N ILE A 89 -7.06 -11.82 -40.25
CA ILE A 89 -8.38 -11.28 -40.60
C ILE A 89 -8.75 -10.19 -39.59
N ALA A 90 -9.27 -9.08 -40.10
CA ALA A 90 -9.70 -7.94 -39.30
C ALA A 90 -11.19 -7.63 -39.49
N ALA A 91 -11.83 -7.16 -38.43
CA ALA A 91 -13.18 -6.62 -38.47
C ALA A 91 -13.25 -5.22 -37.84
N PHE A 92 -14.16 -4.39 -38.36
CA PHE A 92 -14.39 -3.03 -37.90
C PHE A 92 -15.90 -2.81 -37.70
N ILE A 93 -16.29 -2.54 -36.46
CA ILE A 93 -17.66 -2.17 -36.08
C ILE A 93 -17.70 -0.65 -36.02
N ASP A 94 -18.17 -0.03 -37.10
CA ASP A 94 -18.28 1.43 -37.26
C ASP A 94 -19.64 1.90 -36.75
N ALA A 95 -19.76 2.03 -35.43
CA ALA A 95 -20.94 2.57 -34.76
C ALA A 95 -21.09 4.10 -34.96
N GLU A 96 -20.00 4.82 -35.24
CA GLU A 96 -20.06 6.26 -35.56
C GLU A 96 -20.47 6.54 -37.02
N HIS A 97 -20.51 5.52 -37.89
CA HIS A 97 -20.72 5.66 -39.33
C HIS A 97 -19.76 6.67 -39.98
N ALA A 98 -18.51 6.70 -39.49
CA ALA A 98 -17.52 7.74 -39.79
C ALA A 98 -16.22 7.19 -40.41
N LEU A 99 -16.14 5.88 -40.67
CA LEU A 99 -14.96 5.27 -41.28
C LEU A 99 -14.81 5.72 -42.74
N ASP A 100 -13.66 6.30 -43.09
CA ASP A 100 -13.27 6.67 -44.46
C ASP A 100 -12.45 5.54 -45.11
N PRO A 101 -12.99 4.83 -46.13
CA PRO A 101 -12.28 3.74 -46.81
C PRO A 101 -11.03 4.20 -47.56
N ASP A 102 -11.04 5.38 -48.19
CA ASP A 102 -9.89 5.90 -48.94
C ASP A 102 -8.74 6.22 -47.98
N TYR A 103 -9.06 6.77 -46.80
CA TYR A 103 -8.07 7.01 -45.76
C TYR A 103 -7.52 5.69 -45.20
N ALA A 104 -8.38 4.71 -44.89
CA ALA A 104 -7.94 3.40 -44.41
C ALA A 104 -7.00 2.71 -45.43
N GLN A 105 -7.35 2.74 -46.72
CA GLN A 105 -6.51 2.19 -47.78
C GLN A 105 -5.13 2.86 -47.84
N ARG A 106 -5.06 4.19 -47.69
CA ARG A 106 -3.78 4.93 -47.62
C ARG A 106 -2.92 4.55 -46.42
N LEU A 107 -3.54 4.15 -45.30
CA LEU A 107 -2.83 3.64 -44.12
C LEU A 107 -2.33 2.19 -44.31
N GLY A 108 -2.65 1.55 -45.43
CA GLY A 108 -2.26 0.19 -45.77
C GLY A 108 -3.23 -0.88 -45.29
N VAL A 109 -4.47 -0.51 -44.99
CA VAL A 109 -5.57 -1.46 -44.72
C VAL A 109 -6.05 -2.04 -46.06
N ASP A 110 -6.17 -3.36 -46.14
CA ASP A 110 -6.86 -4.02 -47.24
C ASP A 110 -8.37 -3.88 -47.03
N THR A 111 -8.96 -2.89 -47.70
CA THR A 111 -10.38 -2.57 -47.62
C THR A 111 -11.28 -3.62 -48.25
N ASP A 112 -10.78 -4.39 -49.21
CA ASP A 112 -11.55 -5.45 -49.88
C ASP A 112 -11.71 -6.67 -48.95
N ALA A 113 -10.72 -6.90 -48.09
CA ALA A 113 -10.71 -7.99 -47.11
C ALA A 113 -11.21 -7.59 -45.70
N LEU A 114 -11.39 -6.28 -45.42
CA LEU A 114 -11.84 -5.80 -44.10
C LEU A 114 -13.34 -6.04 -43.91
N LEU A 115 -13.71 -6.78 -42.86
CA LEU A 115 -15.11 -6.97 -42.49
C LEU A 115 -15.65 -5.73 -41.78
N VAL A 116 -16.50 -4.94 -42.44
CA VAL A 116 -17.12 -3.74 -41.85
C VAL A 116 -18.57 -4.02 -41.49
N SER A 117 -18.97 -3.63 -40.28
CA SER A 117 -20.37 -3.64 -39.84
C SER A 117 -20.76 -2.26 -39.33
N GLN A 118 -21.93 -1.79 -39.78
CA GLN A 118 -22.55 -0.53 -39.36
C GLN A 118 -23.86 -0.85 -38.63
N PRO A 119 -23.82 -1.05 -37.30
CA PRO A 119 -24.96 -1.50 -36.51
C PRO A 119 -25.94 -0.36 -36.21
N ASP A 120 -27.23 -0.70 -36.11
CA ASP A 120 -28.30 0.23 -35.74
C ASP A 120 -28.40 0.46 -34.23
N SER A 121 -27.89 -0.46 -33.39
CA SER A 121 -27.91 -0.34 -31.93
C SER A 121 -26.65 -0.88 -31.25
N GLY A 122 -26.40 -0.43 -30.02
CA GLY A 122 -25.29 -0.89 -29.19
C GLY A 122 -25.34 -2.40 -28.89
N GLU A 123 -26.53 -2.95 -28.62
CA GLU A 123 -26.71 -4.40 -28.45
C GLU A 123 -26.31 -5.16 -29.72
N GLN A 124 -26.77 -4.71 -30.88
CA GLN A 124 -26.47 -5.35 -32.16
C GLN A 124 -24.97 -5.31 -32.45
N ALA A 125 -24.33 -4.17 -32.22
CA ALA A 125 -22.88 -4.00 -32.38
C ALA A 125 -22.10 -5.05 -31.56
N LEU A 126 -22.47 -5.21 -30.28
CA LEU A 126 -21.79 -6.11 -29.35
C LEU A 126 -22.13 -7.59 -29.62
N GLU A 127 -23.34 -7.90 -30.10
CA GLU A 127 -23.72 -9.25 -30.55
C GLU A 127 -22.96 -9.66 -31.80
N ILE A 128 -22.84 -8.78 -32.79
CA ILE A 128 -22.03 -9.02 -34.00
C ILE A 128 -20.57 -9.25 -33.60
N ALA A 129 -20.02 -8.41 -32.72
CA ALA A 129 -18.67 -8.61 -32.19
C ALA A 129 -18.51 -9.98 -31.50
N ASP A 130 -19.47 -10.39 -30.64
CA ASP A 130 -19.45 -11.70 -29.96
C ASP A 130 -19.49 -12.86 -30.95
N MET A 131 -20.34 -12.80 -31.99
CA MET A 131 -20.44 -13.82 -33.03
C MET A 131 -19.13 -13.94 -33.83
N LEU A 132 -18.57 -12.81 -34.22
CA LEU A 132 -17.32 -12.70 -34.95
C LEU A 132 -16.15 -13.26 -34.13
N ILE A 133 -16.00 -12.87 -32.87
CA ILE A 133 -14.94 -13.36 -31.98
C ILE A 133 -15.08 -14.88 -31.75
N ARG A 134 -16.30 -15.38 -31.53
CA ARG A 134 -16.56 -16.82 -31.31
C ARG A 134 -16.30 -17.68 -32.53
N SER A 135 -16.24 -17.11 -33.73
CA SER A 135 -15.85 -17.84 -34.94
C SER A 135 -14.42 -18.37 -34.87
N GLY A 136 -13.56 -17.74 -34.04
CA GLY A 136 -12.13 -18.07 -33.94
C GLY A 136 -11.30 -17.66 -35.16
N ALA A 137 -11.90 -16.98 -36.15
CA ALA A 137 -11.23 -16.63 -37.40
C ALA A 137 -10.57 -15.23 -37.40
N LEU A 138 -10.84 -14.40 -36.39
CA LEU A 138 -10.39 -13.01 -36.35
C LEU A 138 -9.12 -12.84 -35.51
N ASP A 139 -8.20 -12.05 -36.03
CA ASP A 139 -6.99 -11.65 -35.31
C ASP A 139 -7.23 -10.35 -34.53
N ILE A 140 -8.01 -9.44 -35.11
CA ILE A 140 -8.33 -8.14 -34.51
C ILE A 140 -9.75 -7.69 -34.85
N ILE A 141 -10.44 -7.12 -33.87
CA ILE A 141 -11.71 -6.43 -34.06
C ILE A 141 -11.66 -5.05 -33.41
N VAL A 142 -12.06 -4.03 -34.16
CA VAL A 142 -12.14 -2.63 -33.68
C VAL A 142 -13.61 -2.24 -33.52
N ILE A 143 -13.97 -1.60 -32.41
CA ILE A 143 -15.28 -1.01 -32.16
C ILE A 143 -15.11 0.51 -32.07
N ASP A 144 -15.57 1.24 -33.08
CA ASP A 144 -15.45 2.70 -33.19
C ASP A 144 -16.84 3.37 -33.25
N SER A 145 -17.29 4.09 -32.22
CA SER A 145 -16.73 4.18 -30.88
C SER A 145 -17.74 3.75 -29.83
N VAL A 146 -17.27 3.47 -28.63
CA VAL A 146 -18.11 3.14 -27.47
C VAL A 146 -19.16 4.21 -27.21
N ALA A 147 -18.84 5.48 -27.51
CA ALA A 147 -19.76 6.60 -27.32
C ALA A 147 -21.01 6.48 -28.21
N ALA A 148 -20.89 5.81 -29.37
CA ALA A 148 -21.97 5.58 -30.33
C ALA A 148 -22.70 4.25 -30.12
N LEU A 149 -22.34 3.45 -29.11
CA LEU A 149 -23.08 2.24 -28.74
C LEU A 149 -24.35 2.62 -27.96
N VAL A 150 -25.36 3.13 -28.66
CA VAL A 150 -26.63 3.58 -28.07
C VAL A 150 -27.57 2.38 -27.87
N PRO A 151 -28.06 2.12 -26.64
CA PRO A 151 -29.01 1.03 -26.40
C PRO A 151 -30.31 1.19 -27.18
N ARG A 152 -30.94 0.08 -27.64
CA ARG A 152 -32.23 0.14 -28.36
C ARG A 152 -33.31 0.94 -27.65
N ALA A 153 -33.39 0.79 -26.32
CA ALA A 153 -34.37 1.49 -25.50
C ALA A 153 -34.22 3.03 -25.58
N GLU A 154 -33.02 3.53 -25.84
CA GLU A 154 -32.74 4.96 -26.00
C GLU A 154 -33.02 5.44 -27.44
N ILE A 155 -32.82 4.58 -28.44
CA ILE A 155 -33.14 4.87 -29.86
C ILE A 155 -34.65 4.89 -30.11
N GLU A 156 -35.40 3.98 -29.47
CA GLU A 156 -36.86 3.89 -29.58
C GLU A 156 -37.59 4.93 -28.70
N GLY A 157 -36.91 5.58 -27.76
CA GLY A 157 -37.45 6.60 -26.86
C GLY A 157 -37.66 7.97 -27.53
N GLU A 158 -38.41 8.86 -26.88
CA GLU A 158 -38.61 10.23 -27.40
C GLU A 158 -37.38 11.12 -27.11
N MET A 159 -37.11 12.08 -28.00
CA MET A 159 -36.02 13.05 -27.79
C MET A 159 -36.25 13.84 -26.50
N GLY A 160 -35.46 13.55 -25.46
CA GLY A 160 -35.55 14.18 -24.14
C GLY A 160 -35.85 13.22 -22.98
N ASP A 161 -36.14 11.93 -23.27
CA ASP A 161 -36.33 10.92 -22.24
C ASP A 161 -35.04 10.65 -21.46
N SER A 162 -35.15 10.63 -20.12
CA SER A 162 -34.01 10.42 -19.24
C SER A 162 -33.75 8.94 -18.99
N HIS A 163 -32.67 8.42 -19.58
CA HIS A 163 -32.26 7.03 -19.50
C HIS A 163 -30.89 6.90 -18.83
N VAL A 164 -30.87 7.04 -17.50
CA VAL A 164 -29.61 7.10 -16.72
C VAL A 164 -28.90 5.74 -16.71
N GLY A 165 -27.68 5.70 -17.25
CA GLY A 165 -26.73 4.60 -17.07
C GLY A 165 -27.01 3.33 -17.90
N LEU A 166 -27.91 3.37 -18.88
CA LEU A 166 -28.23 2.23 -19.73
C LEU A 166 -27.02 1.75 -20.56
N GLN A 167 -26.28 2.67 -21.19
CA GLN A 167 -25.05 2.36 -21.94
C GLN A 167 -23.97 1.70 -21.05
N ALA A 168 -23.79 2.15 -19.80
CA ALA A 168 -22.82 1.58 -18.87
C ALA A 168 -23.18 0.15 -18.44
N ARG A 169 -24.47 -0.14 -18.27
CA ARG A 169 -24.97 -1.49 -17.97
C ARG A 169 -24.78 -2.43 -19.15
N LEU A 170 -25.10 -1.98 -20.36
CA LEU A 170 -24.88 -2.71 -21.61
C LEU A 170 -23.41 -3.12 -21.74
N MET A 171 -22.49 -2.17 -21.61
CA MET A 171 -21.05 -2.42 -21.69
C MET A 171 -20.55 -3.41 -20.63
N SER A 172 -21.03 -3.28 -19.39
CA SER A 172 -20.66 -4.18 -18.29
C SER A 172 -21.11 -5.62 -18.51
N GLN A 173 -22.29 -5.80 -19.10
CA GLN A 173 -22.84 -7.11 -19.43
C GLN A 173 -22.11 -7.74 -20.63
N ALA A 174 -21.88 -6.95 -21.69
CA ALA A 174 -21.23 -7.42 -22.90
C ALA A 174 -19.78 -7.81 -22.66
N LEU A 175 -18.98 -6.97 -21.99
CA LEU A 175 -17.57 -7.27 -21.72
C LEU A 175 -17.41 -8.55 -20.88
N ARG A 176 -18.28 -8.75 -19.88
CA ARG A 176 -18.31 -9.99 -19.07
C ARG A 176 -18.49 -11.25 -19.93
N LYS A 177 -19.29 -11.17 -20.99
CA LYS A 177 -19.55 -12.28 -21.92
C LYS A 177 -18.42 -12.46 -22.94
N LEU A 178 -17.87 -11.35 -23.44
CA LEU A 178 -16.86 -11.31 -24.49
C LEU A 178 -15.48 -11.78 -24.02
N THR A 179 -15.04 -11.44 -22.80
CA THR A 179 -13.66 -11.69 -22.35
C THR A 179 -13.21 -13.15 -22.50
N SER A 180 -14.09 -14.11 -22.17
CA SER A 180 -13.77 -15.54 -22.31
C SER A 180 -13.63 -15.97 -23.78
N ALA A 181 -14.45 -15.42 -24.68
CA ALA A 181 -14.38 -15.72 -26.11
C ALA A 181 -13.15 -15.07 -26.76
N ILE A 182 -12.81 -13.85 -26.35
CA ILE A 182 -11.61 -13.12 -26.79
C ILE A 182 -10.35 -13.93 -26.43
N SER A 183 -10.23 -14.37 -25.17
CA SER A 183 -9.09 -15.16 -24.74
C SER A 183 -9.01 -16.53 -25.44
N GLY A 184 -10.13 -17.20 -25.67
CA GLY A 184 -10.16 -18.52 -26.30
C GLY A 184 -9.89 -18.51 -27.81
N SER A 185 -10.22 -17.41 -28.49
CA SER A 185 -9.99 -17.23 -29.94
C SER A 185 -8.64 -16.60 -30.28
N GLY A 186 -7.95 -15.97 -29.31
CA GLY A 186 -6.75 -15.18 -29.59
C GLY A 186 -7.04 -13.86 -30.31
N THR A 187 -8.31 -13.44 -30.42
CA THR A 187 -8.69 -12.17 -31.07
C THR A 187 -8.30 -10.99 -30.18
N THR A 188 -7.69 -9.94 -30.74
CA THR A 188 -7.49 -8.65 -30.06
C THR A 188 -8.74 -7.79 -30.22
N ALA A 189 -9.40 -7.40 -29.12
CA ALA A 189 -10.57 -6.51 -29.19
C ALA A 189 -10.21 -5.07 -28.79
N VAL A 190 -10.22 -4.16 -29.77
CA VAL A 190 -9.90 -2.74 -29.57
C VAL A 190 -11.21 -1.93 -29.46
N PHE A 191 -11.39 -1.26 -28.34
CA PHE A 191 -12.49 -0.32 -28.14
C PHE A 191 -11.96 1.11 -28.24
N ILE A 192 -12.46 1.85 -29.22
CA ILE A 192 -12.21 3.29 -29.31
C ILE A 192 -13.24 4.01 -28.45
N ASN A 193 -12.77 4.95 -27.65
CA ASN A 193 -13.61 5.68 -26.73
C ASN A 193 -13.29 7.18 -26.81
N GLN A 194 -14.29 8.01 -26.60
CA GLN A 194 -14.09 9.44 -26.51
C GLN A 194 -13.93 9.84 -25.04
N LEU A 195 -13.06 10.82 -24.79
CA LEU A 195 -13.18 11.59 -23.56
C LEU A 195 -14.47 12.37 -23.67
N ARG A 196 -15.42 12.08 -22.79
CA ARG A 196 -16.55 12.96 -22.56
C ARG A 196 -16.34 13.66 -21.23
N GLU A 197 -16.57 14.95 -21.25
CA GLU A 197 -17.03 15.63 -20.04
C GLU A 197 -18.26 14.88 -19.55
N LYS A 198 -18.32 14.66 -18.25
CA LYS A 198 -19.26 13.73 -17.63
C LYS A 198 -20.68 14.31 -17.67
N ILE A 199 -21.30 14.39 -18.84
CA ILE A 199 -22.70 14.78 -18.99
C ILE A 199 -23.55 13.55 -18.65
N GLY A 200 -24.25 13.60 -17.53
CA GLY A 200 -25.12 12.52 -17.05
C GLY A 200 -24.59 11.72 -15.86
N VAL A 201 -23.32 11.87 -15.49
CA VAL A 201 -22.88 11.57 -14.12
C VAL A 201 -22.28 12.85 -13.59
N MET A 202 -23.08 13.63 -12.87
CA MET A 202 -22.58 14.83 -12.22
C MET A 202 -21.33 14.43 -11.40
N PHE A 203 -20.21 15.11 -11.57
CA PHE A 203 -19.21 15.30 -10.50
C PHE A 203 -19.39 16.74 -10.05
N GLY A 204 -19.24 16.98 -8.75
CA GLY A 204 -19.95 18.12 -8.20
C GLY A 204 -19.48 19.46 -8.70
N CYS A 205 -20.37 20.43 -8.65
CA CYS A 205 -20.17 21.77 -9.16
C CYS A 205 -20.56 22.78 -8.09
N PHE A 206 -20.15 24.02 -8.29
CA PHE A 206 -20.48 25.11 -7.38
C PHE A 206 -21.62 25.97 -7.89
N SER A 207 -22.37 26.53 -6.95
CA SER A 207 -23.26 27.64 -7.23
C SER A 207 -22.44 28.84 -7.71
N GLY A 208 -22.94 29.61 -8.68
CA GLY A 208 -22.16 30.69 -9.31
C GLY A 208 -21.71 31.81 -8.38
N ASP A 209 -22.28 31.92 -7.17
CA ASP A 209 -21.88 32.85 -6.12
C ASP A 209 -20.77 32.34 -5.20
N THR A 210 -20.40 31.06 -5.28
CA THR A 210 -19.24 30.50 -4.58
C THR A 210 -17.98 31.25 -5.02
N ARG A 211 -17.14 31.60 -4.04
CA ARG A 211 -15.97 32.45 -4.24
C ARG A 211 -14.69 31.63 -4.30
N VAL A 212 -13.98 31.69 -5.41
CA VAL A 212 -12.66 31.08 -5.60
C VAL A 212 -11.59 32.01 -5.02
N VAL A 213 -10.59 31.45 -4.33
CA VAL A 213 -9.45 32.22 -3.78
C VAL A 213 -8.38 32.40 -4.85
N LEU A 214 -8.09 33.65 -5.20
CA LEU A 214 -7.09 34.01 -6.20
C LEU A 214 -5.69 34.09 -5.59
N ALA A 215 -4.66 33.93 -6.42
CA ALA A 215 -3.25 34.03 -6.02
C ALA A 215 -2.90 35.36 -5.33
N ALA A 216 -3.55 36.46 -5.72
CA ALA A 216 -3.37 37.78 -5.12
C ALA A 216 -3.96 37.92 -3.70
N GLY A 217 -4.55 36.85 -3.13
CA GLY A 217 -5.20 36.84 -1.82
C GLY A 217 -6.62 37.44 -1.82
N THR A 218 -7.13 37.85 -2.97
CA THR A 218 -8.53 38.26 -3.17
C THR A 218 -9.41 37.06 -3.51
N THR A 219 -10.73 37.26 -3.55
CA THR A 219 -11.68 36.22 -3.99
C THR A 219 -12.55 36.72 -5.13
N GLU A 220 -12.93 35.83 -6.04
CA GLU A 220 -13.82 36.14 -7.17
C GLU A 220 -14.88 35.04 -7.33
N LYS A 221 -16.07 35.43 -7.81
CA LYS A 221 -17.18 34.47 -8.00
C LYS A 221 -16.86 33.49 -9.12
N ILE A 222 -17.04 32.19 -8.86
CA ILE A 222 -16.78 31.14 -9.85
C ILE A 222 -17.63 31.32 -11.11
N GLY A 223 -18.90 31.74 -10.96
CA GLY A 223 -19.75 32.03 -12.10
C GLY A 223 -19.22 33.18 -12.96
N LYS A 224 -18.52 34.16 -12.39
CA LYS A 224 -17.88 35.22 -13.17
C LYS A 224 -16.62 34.71 -13.87
N ILE A 225 -15.79 33.94 -13.17
CA ILE A 225 -14.57 33.32 -13.72
C ILE A 225 -14.91 32.48 -14.94
N VAL A 226 -15.94 31.63 -14.83
CA VAL A 226 -16.39 30.75 -15.92
C VAL A 226 -17.04 31.52 -17.05
N ASN A 227 -18.07 32.33 -16.78
CA ASN A 227 -18.83 33.00 -17.85
C ASN A 227 -17.99 33.98 -18.67
N GLN A 228 -16.96 34.58 -18.06
CA GLN A 228 -16.07 35.53 -18.73
C GLN A 228 -14.73 34.91 -19.15
N LYS A 229 -14.53 33.60 -18.89
CA LYS A 229 -13.27 32.86 -19.13
C LYS A 229 -12.04 33.64 -18.65
N LEU A 230 -12.08 34.10 -17.40
CA LEU A 230 -11.04 34.97 -16.86
C LEU A 230 -9.71 34.19 -16.72
N PRO A 231 -8.59 34.65 -17.29
CA PRO A 231 -7.27 34.04 -17.16
C PRO A 231 -6.65 34.43 -15.81
N VAL A 232 -7.14 33.81 -14.74
CA VAL A 232 -6.72 34.12 -13.36
C VAL A 232 -5.90 32.99 -12.77
N GLU A 233 -4.99 33.35 -11.88
CA GLU A 233 -4.31 32.39 -11.01
C GLU A 233 -5.10 32.20 -9.73
N VAL A 234 -5.32 30.94 -9.37
CA VAL A 234 -6.00 30.54 -8.15
C VAL A 234 -5.01 29.91 -7.19
N LEU A 235 -5.29 30.01 -5.89
CA LEU A 235 -4.52 29.25 -4.91
C LEU A 235 -4.85 27.77 -5.04
N SER A 236 -3.81 26.96 -5.08
CA SER A 236 -3.84 25.51 -5.15
C SER A 236 -2.84 24.95 -4.15
N TYR A 237 -3.07 23.76 -3.61
CA TYR A 237 -2.12 23.09 -2.75
C TYR A 237 -1.26 22.12 -3.57
N ASP A 238 0.06 22.26 -3.45
CA ASP A 238 1.03 21.33 -4.01
C ASP A 238 1.47 20.35 -2.90
N PRO A 239 1.05 19.07 -2.99
CA PRO A 239 1.41 18.07 -1.99
C PRO A 239 2.91 17.72 -2.00
N ALA A 240 3.61 17.88 -3.12
CA ALA A 240 5.04 17.56 -3.22
C ALA A 240 5.90 18.61 -2.51
N ALA A 241 5.51 19.88 -2.61
CA ALA A 241 6.17 20.98 -1.92
C ALA A 241 5.65 21.23 -0.49
N ASP A 242 4.53 20.58 -0.11
CA ASP A 242 3.73 20.85 1.09
C ASP A 242 3.42 22.35 1.26
N ARG A 243 3.01 23.01 0.17
CA ARG A 243 2.80 24.45 0.11
C ARG A 243 1.59 24.81 -0.73
N VAL A 244 0.94 25.91 -0.34
CA VAL A 244 -0.07 26.56 -1.19
C VAL A 244 0.68 27.40 -2.24
N VAL A 245 0.44 27.10 -3.51
CA VAL A 245 1.08 27.71 -4.68
C VAL A 245 0.04 28.29 -5.64
N PRO A 246 0.36 29.37 -6.38
CA PRO A 246 -0.49 29.86 -7.45
C PRO A 246 -0.48 28.89 -8.63
N ARG A 247 -1.65 28.65 -9.24
CA ARG A 247 -1.81 27.87 -10.47
C ARG A 247 -2.80 28.55 -11.41
N GLN A 248 -2.54 28.46 -12.71
CA GLN A 248 -3.42 29.01 -13.73
C GLN A 248 -4.70 28.17 -13.87
N VAL A 249 -5.82 28.85 -14.10
CA VAL A 249 -7.05 28.20 -14.58
C VAL A 249 -6.87 27.86 -16.06
N VAL A 250 -7.02 26.58 -16.40
CA VAL A 250 -6.81 26.07 -17.76
C VAL A 250 -8.12 25.77 -18.49
N ASN A 251 -9.20 25.41 -17.77
CA ASN A 251 -10.52 25.18 -18.34
C ASN A 251 -11.64 25.77 -17.46
N TRP A 252 -12.78 26.10 -18.06
CA TRP A 252 -13.94 26.74 -17.43
C TRP A 252 -15.23 25.98 -17.78
N PHE A 253 -16.00 25.56 -16.77
CA PHE A 253 -17.15 24.68 -16.96
C PHE A 253 -18.46 25.33 -16.48
N ASP A 254 -19.44 25.45 -17.37
CA ASP A 254 -20.86 25.73 -17.06
C ASP A 254 -21.67 24.46 -17.36
N ASN A 255 -21.94 23.69 -16.31
CA ASN A 255 -22.52 22.35 -16.37
C ASN A 255 -24.06 22.36 -16.31
N GLY A 256 -24.69 23.46 -16.73
CA GLY A 256 -26.14 23.62 -16.74
C GLY A 256 -26.74 23.76 -15.35
N VAL A 257 -28.03 23.46 -15.20
CA VAL A 257 -28.79 23.75 -13.98
C VAL A 257 -28.65 22.63 -12.93
N ALA A 258 -28.51 22.98 -11.65
CA ALA A 258 -28.58 22.07 -10.51
C ALA A 258 -30.02 21.93 -10.01
N ASP A 259 -30.38 20.72 -9.58
CA ASP A 259 -31.61 20.49 -8.82
C ASP A 259 -31.53 21.19 -7.46
N GLU A 260 -30.39 21.03 -6.76
CA GLU A 260 -30.12 21.67 -5.48
C GLU A 260 -28.62 21.89 -5.24
N PHE A 261 -28.31 22.77 -4.29
CA PHE A 261 -26.95 22.97 -3.78
C PHE A 261 -26.97 22.79 -2.26
N LEU A 262 -25.97 22.11 -1.72
CA LEU A 262 -25.68 22.09 -0.29
C LEU A 262 -24.86 23.33 0.06
N GLN A 263 -25.39 24.16 0.95
CA GLN A 263 -24.72 25.31 1.52
C GLN A 263 -23.91 24.88 2.74
N PHE A 264 -22.59 25.02 2.65
CA PHE A 264 -21.66 24.76 3.74
C PHE A 264 -21.35 26.04 4.50
N THR A 265 -21.23 25.90 5.82
CA THR A 265 -20.58 26.86 6.70
C THR A 265 -19.46 26.15 7.46
N VAL A 266 -18.22 26.56 7.23
CA VAL A 266 -17.01 25.98 7.81
C VAL A 266 -16.35 27.00 8.75
N GLU A 267 -15.78 26.53 9.85
CA GLU A 267 -15.00 27.35 10.79
C GLU A 267 -13.78 27.96 10.07
N LYS A 268 -13.56 29.27 10.20
CA LYS A 268 -12.43 29.98 9.59
C LYS A 268 -11.77 30.91 10.58
N SER A 269 -10.45 30.93 10.66
CA SER A 269 -9.73 31.72 11.64
C SER A 269 -9.40 33.12 11.11
N GLY A 270 -10.37 34.02 11.26
CA GLY A 270 -10.24 35.43 10.86
C GLY A 270 -11.51 35.96 10.20
N GLY A 271 -11.57 37.27 9.93
CA GLY A 271 -12.76 37.89 9.33
C GLY A 271 -14.03 37.75 10.18
N ASN A 272 -15.12 37.28 9.58
CA ASN A 272 -16.39 36.97 10.24
C ASN A 272 -16.42 35.59 10.92
N GLY A 273 -15.30 34.85 10.91
CA GLY A 273 -15.15 33.56 11.57
C GLY A 273 -15.71 32.35 10.80
N ARG A 274 -16.18 32.54 9.57
CA ARG A 274 -16.88 31.50 8.79
C ARG A 274 -16.46 31.55 7.32
N SER A 275 -16.16 30.39 6.74
CA SER A 275 -16.09 30.19 5.29
C SER A 275 -17.41 29.62 4.80
N GLN A 276 -17.90 30.12 3.67
CA GLN A 276 -19.16 29.68 3.08
C GLN A 276 -19.02 29.41 1.59
N PHE A 277 -19.48 28.24 1.17
CA PHE A 277 -19.57 27.85 -0.24
C PHE A 277 -20.79 26.96 -0.46
N ALA A 278 -21.27 26.93 -1.69
CA ALA A 278 -22.38 26.08 -2.08
C ALA A 278 -21.96 25.15 -3.21
N ALA A 279 -22.11 23.85 -3.01
CA ALA A 279 -21.69 22.79 -3.92
C ALA A 279 -22.79 21.73 -4.07
N THR A 280 -22.80 20.99 -5.17
CA THR A 280 -23.67 19.81 -5.31
C THR A 280 -23.14 18.65 -4.45
N GLU A 281 -24.00 17.68 -4.13
CA GLU A 281 -23.71 16.61 -3.15
C GLU A 281 -22.45 15.79 -3.47
N ASN A 282 -22.24 15.49 -4.74
CA ASN A 282 -21.11 14.74 -5.27
C ASN A 282 -19.81 15.55 -5.44
N HIS A 283 -19.72 16.79 -4.96
CA HIS A 283 -18.49 17.58 -5.08
C HIS A 283 -17.45 17.09 -4.07
N LEU A 284 -16.21 16.85 -4.50
CA LEU A 284 -15.16 16.36 -3.61
C LEU A 284 -14.54 17.49 -2.79
N VAL A 285 -14.69 17.41 -1.48
CA VAL A 285 -14.09 18.31 -0.49
C VAL A 285 -12.95 17.59 0.21
N ARG A 286 -11.81 18.24 0.36
CA ARG A 286 -10.67 17.62 1.05
C ARG A 286 -10.93 17.56 2.54
N THR A 287 -10.78 16.37 3.13
CA THR A 287 -10.75 16.14 4.57
C THR A 287 -9.36 15.67 5.02
N PRO A 288 -9.06 15.65 6.33
CA PRO A 288 -7.81 15.05 6.83
C PRO A 288 -7.62 13.59 6.44
N GLY A 289 -8.72 12.85 6.19
CA GLY A 289 -8.70 11.44 5.80
C GLY A 289 -8.68 11.19 4.29
N GLY A 290 -8.71 12.23 3.46
CA GLY A 290 -8.81 12.09 2.01
C GLY A 290 -9.91 12.95 1.40
N TRP A 291 -10.17 12.74 0.11
CA TRP A 291 -11.31 13.36 -0.58
C TRP A 291 -12.61 12.67 -0.19
N ARG A 292 -13.65 13.44 0.13
CA ARG A 292 -15.00 12.93 0.41
C ARG A 292 -16.02 13.74 -0.36
N GLU A 293 -17.12 13.11 -0.75
CA GLU A 293 -18.23 13.81 -1.39
C GLU A 293 -18.92 14.75 -0.38
N ALA A 294 -19.33 15.92 -0.86
CA ALA A 294 -19.96 16.95 -0.05
C ALA A 294 -21.23 16.45 0.68
N GLY A 295 -22.04 15.61 0.04
CA GLY A 295 -23.27 15.02 0.59
C GLY A 295 -23.02 13.99 1.69
N GLU A 296 -21.80 13.44 1.79
CA GLU A 296 -21.43 12.56 2.89
C GLU A 296 -20.94 13.31 4.13
N LEU A 297 -20.64 14.60 4.01
CA LEU A 297 -20.19 15.42 5.13
C LEU A 297 -21.37 15.79 6.01
N ILE A 298 -21.14 15.77 7.32
CA ILE A 298 -22.12 16.21 8.32
C ILE A 298 -21.54 17.33 9.20
N PRO A 299 -22.38 18.19 9.82
CA PRO A 299 -21.91 19.14 10.81
C PRO A 299 -21.07 18.47 11.90
N GLY A 300 -19.88 19.00 12.16
CA GLY A 300 -18.88 18.42 13.05
C GLY A 300 -17.70 17.74 12.34
N ASP A 301 -17.87 17.32 11.08
CA ASP A 301 -16.77 16.78 10.27
C ASP A 301 -15.67 17.82 10.04
N ARG A 302 -14.47 17.35 9.70
CA ARG A 302 -13.30 18.21 9.46
C ARG A 302 -12.95 18.24 7.98
N VAL A 303 -12.78 19.45 7.44
CA VAL A 303 -12.34 19.71 6.07
C VAL A 303 -11.02 20.50 6.08
N MET A 304 -10.22 20.40 5.04
CA MET A 304 -8.96 21.14 4.94
C MET A 304 -9.26 22.57 4.49
N ALA A 305 -8.91 23.55 5.32
CA ALA A 305 -9.05 24.97 5.01
C ALA A 305 -7.69 25.66 5.09
N THR A 306 -7.45 26.65 4.23
CA THR A 306 -6.23 27.44 4.26
C THR A 306 -6.25 28.43 5.43
N GLU A 307 -5.18 28.44 6.22
CA GLU A 307 -4.97 29.37 7.31
C GLU A 307 -3.59 30.04 7.21
N THR A 308 -3.53 31.29 7.69
CA THR A 308 -2.28 32.04 7.73
C THR A 308 -1.47 31.67 8.96
N HIS A 309 -0.36 30.97 8.76
CA HIS A 309 0.63 30.69 9.80
C HIS A 309 1.59 31.87 9.93
N ARG A 310 1.86 32.29 11.17
CA ARG A 310 2.71 33.47 11.50
C ARG A 310 3.89 33.12 12.41
N LEU A 311 3.88 31.96 13.05
CA LEU A 311 4.94 31.51 13.95
C LEU A 311 6.00 30.71 13.19
N SER A 312 7.28 31.06 13.40
CA SER A 312 8.41 30.22 13.01
C SER A 312 8.54 29.01 13.96
N ASP A 313 9.32 28.01 13.57
CA ASP A 313 9.61 26.86 14.43
C ASP A 313 10.25 27.29 15.75
N GLN A 314 11.14 28.30 15.73
CA GLN A 314 11.75 28.87 16.93
C GLN A 314 10.70 29.53 17.83
N GLN A 315 9.78 30.30 17.25
CA GLN A 315 8.71 30.97 17.97
C GLN A 315 7.71 29.99 18.59
N TRP A 316 7.41 28.89 17.92
CA TRP A 316 6.65 27.77 18.47
C TRP A 316 7.28 27.23 19.75
N GLN A 317 8.61 27.11 19.81
CA GLN A 317 9.31 26.63 21.01
C GLN A 317 9.21 27.61 22.18
N VAL A 318 9.20 28.93 21.92
CA VAL A 318 8.95 29.94 22.96
C VAL A 318 7.53 29.80 23.51
N VAL A 319 6.53 29.60 22.65
CA VAL A 319 5.14 29.38 23.05
C VAL A 319 5.00 28.10 23.88
N LEU A 320 5.54 26.97 23.40
CA LEU A 320 5.48 25.68 24.10
C LEU A 320 6.20 25.71 25.45
N GLY A 321 7.38 26.35 25.52
CA GLY A 321 8.12 26.51 26.77
C GLY A 321 7.37 27.38 27.78
N SER A 322 6.85 28.52 27.35
CA SER A 322 6.08 29.42 28.21
C SER A 322 4.78 28.78 28.69
N LEU A 323 4.15 27.91 27.89
CA LEU A 323 2.95 27.20 28.32
C LEU A 323 3.21 26.14 29.38
N LEU A 324 4.42 25.60 29.51
CA LEU A 324 4.77 24.77 30.67
C LEU A 324 4.96 25.62 31.94
N GLY A 325 5.28 26.91 31.76
CA GLY A 325 5.44 27.90 32.82
C GLY A 325 4.19 28.76 33.04
N ASP A 326 4.42 30.08 33.05
CA ASP A 326 3.44 31.11 33.38
C ASP A 326 2.59 31.60 32.19
N GLY A 327 2.91 31.14 30.99
CA GLY A 327 2.17 31.42 29.78
C GLY A 327 0.77 30.84 29.79
N ASN A 328 -0.18 31.59 29.21
CA ASN A 328 -1.59 31.20 29.17
C ASN A 328 -2.19 31.38 27.78
N LEU A 329 -2.90 30.35 27.30
CA LEU A 329 -3.77 30.44 26.12
C LEU A 329 -5.22 30.59 26.57
N SER A 330 -5.91 31.59 26.04
CA SER A 330 -7.33 31.81 26.33
C SER A 330 -8.13 32.02 25.05
N PRO A 331 -9.34 31.44 24.94
CA PRO A 331 -10.23 31.70 23.81
C PRO A 331 -10.64 33.17 23.80
N ASN A 332 -10.86 33.70 22.60
CA ASN A 332 -11.26 35.08 22.42
C ASN A 332 -12.75 35.27 22.78
N ARG A 333 -13.04 36.03 23.83
CA ARG A 333 -14.39 36.20 24.42
C ARG A 333 -15.37 37.08 23.61
N ARG A 334 -15.01 37.52 22.40
CA ARG A 334 -15.80 38.46 21.58
C ARG A 334 -16.36 37.84 20.29
N ASP A 335 -16.62 36.52 20.26
CA ASP A 335 -17.11 35.81 19.07
C ASP A 335 -16.24 36.02 17.81
N ARG A 336 -14.92 36.15 18.00
CA ARG A 336 -13.94 36.25 16.92
C ARG A 336 -12.95 35.11 17.06
N ASN A 337 -12.63 34.42 15.96
CA ASN A 337 -11.69 33.30 15.99
C ASN A 337 -10.23 33.72 16.28
N GLY A 338 -9.46 32.79 16.86
CA GLY A 338 -8.08 32.97 17.31
C GLY A 338 -7.91 32.84 18.83
N VAL A 339 -6.74 32.36 19.25
CA VAL A 339 -6.40 32.15 20.67
C VAL A 339 -5.47 33.26 21.15
N ARG A 340 -5.82 33.88 22.27
CA ARG A 340 -4.99 34.90 22.91
C ARG A 340 -3.89 34.23 23.73
N PHE A 341 -2.64 34.52 23.38
CA PHE A 341 -1.47 34.16 24.16
C PHE A 341 -1.06 35.31 25.08
N ARG A 342 -0.90 35.01 26.37
CA ARG A 342 -0.53 35.98 27.41
C ARG A 342 0.67 35.49 28.20
N LEU A 343 1.59 36.40 28.46
CA LEU A 343 2.76 36.23 29.35
C LEU A 343 2.69 37.24 30.49
N GLY A 344 3.20 36.88 31.68
CA GLY A 344 3.18 37.79 32.82
C GLY A 344 4.22 37.49 33.89
N HIS A 345 5.08 38.46 34.19
CA HIS A 345 6.20 38.32 35.12
C HIS A 345 6.24 39.40 36.20
N GLY A 346 6.90 39.10 37.32
CA GLY A 346 7.17 40.09 38.38
C GLY A 346 8.22 41.13 37.97
N VAL A 347 8.32 42.22 38.75
CA VAL A 347 9.20 43.38 38.48
C VAL A 347 10.64 42.97 38.14
N ARG A 348 11.21 42.01 38.88
CA ARG A 348 12.62 41.57 38.73
C ARG A 348 12.92 40.80 37.44
N GLN A 349 11.89 40.42 36.68
CA GLN A 349 11.99 39.62 35.46
C GLN A 349 11.48 40.40 34.23
N ALA A 350 11.37 41.73 34.32
CA ALA A 350 10.87 42.56 33.22
C ALA A 350 11.73 42.45 31.95
N ASP A 351 13.06 42.49 32.08
CA ASP A 351 13.99 42.37 30.95
C ASP A 351 13.85 41.00 30.24
N TYR A 352 13.53 39.95 31.00
CA TYR A 352 13.29 38.62 30.43
C TYR A 352 11.95 38.55 29.69
N LEU A 353 10.91 39.22 30.20
CA LEU A 353 9.64 39.35 29.45
C LEU A 353 9.86 40.11 28.15
N ASP A 354 10.63 41.19 28.17
CA ASP A 354 10.91 42.00 26.98
C ASP A 354 11.72 41.20 25.94
N TRP A 355 12.62 40.32 26.39
CA TRP A 355 13.25 39.33 25.51
C TRP A 355 12.25 38.33 24.90
N LYS A 356 11.32 37.76 25.69
CA LYS A 356 10.28 36.87 25.14
C LYS A 356 9.38 37.59 24.12
N VAL A 357 9.11 38.88 24.34
CA VAL A 357 8.36 39.71 23.40
C VAL A 357 9.14 39.95 22.11
N SER A 358 10.45 40.19 22.18
CA SER A 358 11.28 40.40 20.99
C SER A 358 11.40 39.13 20.13
N MET A 359 11.37 37.94 20.74
CA MET A 359 11.28 36.66 20.02
C MET A 359 10.01 36.53 19.18
N LEU A 360 8.93 37.23 19.54
CA LEU A 360 7.63 37.20 18.89
C LEU A 360 7.28 38.54 18.20
N ALA A 361 8.30 39.31 17.79
CA ALA A 361 8.13 40.68 17.31
C ALA A 361 7.29 40.84 16.03
N ASN A 362 7.14 39.78 15.22
CA ASN A 362 6.24 39.78 14.05
C ASN A 362 4.75 39.67 14.43
N ILE A 363 4.42 39.48 15.71
CA ILE A 363 3.06 39.42 16.23
C ILE A 363 2.81 40.65 17.10
N ALA A 364 1.84 41.47 16.70
CA ALA A 364 1.48 42.66 17.47
C ALA A 364 1.05 42.28 18.91
N CYS A 365 1.60 42.97 19.91
CA CYS A 365 1.30 42.73 21.32
C CYS A 365 1.03 44.05 22.07
N SER A 366 0.30 43.96 23.18
CA SER A 366 0.11 45.08 24.12
C SER A 366 0.82 44.78 25.44
N ARG A 367 1.63 45.75 25.92
CA ARG A 367 2.37 45.67 27.18
C ARG A 367 1.64 46.46 28.26
N ARG A 368 1.46 45.88 29.45
CA ARG A 368 0.82 46.54 30.60
C ARG A 368 1.56 46.23 31.90
N THR A 369 1.55 47.18 32.82
CA THR A 369 2.10 47.00 34.18
C THR A 369 0.97 47.18 35.18
N ASN A 370 0.83 46.28 36.15
CA ASN A 370 -0.18 46.40 37.20
C ASN A 370 0.31 47.27 38.37
N GLU A 371 -0.57 47.59 39.32
CA GLU A 371 -0.27 48.41 40.52
C GLU A 371 0.82 47.83 41.42
N LYS A 372 1.06 46.51 41.35
CA LYS A 372 2.12 45.79 42.09
C LYS A 372 3.44 45.73 41.31
N GLY A 373 3.53 46.41 40.17
CA GLY A 373 4.71 46.47 39.30
C GLY A 373 4.94 45.22 38.43
N SER A 374 4.05 44.24 38.43
CA SER A 374 4.15 43.07 37.53
C SER A 374 3.81 43.47 36.09
N VAL A 375 4.58 42.96 35.14
CA VAL A 375 4.48 43.27 33.71
C VAL A 375 3.80 42.14 32.95
N PHE A 376 2.97 42.48 31.98
CA PHE A 376 2.21 41.55 31.15
C PHE A 376 2.34 41.89 29.67
N ALA A 377 2.42 40.86 28.84
CA ALA A 377 2.35 40.96 27.38
C ALA A 377 1.15 40.17 26.87
N ASP A 378 0.25 40.85 26.15
CA ASP A 378 -0.94 40.27 25.53
C ASP A 378 -0.80 40.33 24.01
N PHE A 379 -0.60 39.18 23.37
CA PHE A 379 -0.44 39.08 21.91
C PHE A 379 -1.79 39.11 21.19
N THR A 380 -1.76 39.58 19.95
CA THR A 380 -2.90 39.51 19.04
C THR A 380 -3.34 38.04 18.89
N PRO A 381 -4.64 37.72 18.97
CA PRO A 381 -5.10 36.34 18.88
C PRO A 381 -4.63 35.65 17.59
N LEU A 382 -4.06 34.45 17.74
CA LEU A 382 -3.53 33.67 16.63
C LEU A 382 -4.41 32.44 16.37
N PRO A 383 -4.86 32.24 15.12
CA PRO A 383 -5.50 31.02 14.64
C PRO A 383 -4.77 29.72 14.98
N GLU A 384 -3.48 29.67 14.62
CA GLU A 384 -2.63 28.48 14.66
C GLU A 384 -2.44 27.92 16.08
N LEU A 385 -2.72 28.71 17.12
CA LEU A 385 -2.69 28.28 18.53
C LEU A 385 -3.98 27.58 19.00
N GLY A 386 -5.01 27.48 18.14
CA GLY A 386 -6.32 26.89 18.43
C GLY A 386 -6.26 25.43 18.87
N GLU A 387 -5.57 24.59 18.09
CA GLU A 387 -5.42 23.17 18.43
C GLU A 387 -4.60 22.97 19.69
N LEU A 388 -3.51 23.72 19.84
CA LEU A 388 -2.66 23.67 21.03
C LEU A 388 -3.45 24.03 22.30
N GLN A 389 -4.30 25.07 22.24
CA GLN A 389 -5.15 25.45 23.36
C GLN A 389 -6.11 24.33 23.75
N ARG A 390 -6.77 23.69 22.79
CA ARG A 390 -7.71 22.58 23.06
C ARG A 390 -6.98 21.35 23.60
N ALA A 391 -5.78 21.06 23.10
CA ALA A 391 -4.96 19.95 23.56
C ALA A 391 -4.46 20.15 25.00
N VAL A 392 -4.05 21.38 25.35
CA VAL A 392 -3.48 21.70 26.66
C VAL A 392 -4.55 21.86 27.74
N TYR A 393 -5.70 22.46 27.42
CA TYR A 393 -6.75 22.80 28.39
C TYR A 393 -7.96 21.85 28.31
N MET A 394 -7.72 20.55 28.44
CA MET A 394 -8.78 19.54 28.54
C MET A 394 -9.33 19.45 29.97
N GLY A 395 -10.43 20.14 30.29
CA GLY A 395 -11.20 19.91 31.51
C GLY A 395 -10.89 20.85 32.70
N ASP A 396 -10.54 20.29 33.85
CA ASP A 396 -10.62 20.81 35.24
C ASP A 396 -9.81 22.09 35.58
N GLY A 397 -9.27 22.79 34.57
CA GLY A 397 -8.46 23.98 34.75
C GLY A 397 -6.95 23.73 34.94
N LYS A 398 -6.49 22.47 34.92
CA LYS A 398 -5.06 22.12 34.87
C LYS A 398 -4.57 21.87 33.45
N LYS A 399 -3.28 22.10 33.21
CA LYS A 399 -2.63 21.89 31.90
C LYS A 399 -2.35 20.39 31.72
N THR A 400 -2.87 19.83 30.63
CA THR A 400 -2.61 18.45 30.20
C THR A 400 -1.60 18.46 29.06
N VAL A 401 -0.48 17.79 29.27
CA VAL A 401 0.62 17.69 28.29
C VAL A 401 0.66 16.26 27.75
N THR A 402 0.51 16.11 26.42
CA THR A 402 0.55 14.83 25.71
C THR A 402 1.99 14.40 25.38
N TRP A 403 2.19 13.16 24.92
CA TRP A 403 3.50 12.70 24.46
C TRP A 403 3.98 13.47 23.23
N ASP A 404 3.08 13.83 22.32
CA ASP A 404 3.44 14.59 21.12
C ASP A 404 3.92 16.00 21.47
N TYR A 405 3.26 16.64 22.45
CA TYR A 405 3.73 17.92 23.00
C TYR A 405 5.15 17.79 23.57
N LEU A 406 5.43 16.75 24.35
CA LEU A 406 6.76 16.55 24.97
C LEU A 406 7.84 16.29 23.93
N LYS A 407 7.55 15.46 22.92
CA LYS A 407 8.47 15.15 21.82
C LYS A 407 8.79 16.37 20.95
N ALA A 408 7.87 17.34 20.87
CA ALA A 408 8.07 18.58 20.14
C ALA A 408 8.99 19.58 20.85
N LEU A 409 9.35 19.37 22.13
CA LEU A 409 10.16 20.32 22.90
C LEU A 409 11.64 20.26 22.52
N THR A 410 12.18 21.40 22.11
CA THR A 410 13.62 21.59 21.91
C THR A 410 14.30 22.09 23.20
N PRO A 411 15.65 22.12 23.25
CA PRO A 411 16.38 22.74 24.35
C PRO A 411 15.94 24.18 24.67
N LEU A 412 15.53 24.97 23.65
CA LEU A 412 15.01 26.33 23.83
C LEU A 412 13.71 26.33 24.65
N ALA A 413 12.76 25.45 24.34
CA ALA A 413 11.50 25.37 25.10
C ALA A 413 11.73 24.93 26.55
N LEU A 414 12.67 24.00 26.79
CA LEU A 414 13.08 23.58 28.13
C LEU A 414 13.77 24.71 28.91
N ALA A 415 14.58 25.53 28.23
CA ALA A 415 15.22 26.69 28.83
C ALA A 415 14.19 27.78 29.20
N VAL A 416 13.21 28.05 28.33
CA VAL A 416 12.10 28.97 28.62
C VAL A 416 11.33 28.48 29.85
N TRP A 417 10.96 27.20 29.90
CA TRP A 417 10.30 26.64 31.08
C TRP A 417 11.16 26.74 32.36
N TYR A 418 12.48 26.52 32.25
CA TYR A 418 13.41 26.68 33.38
C TYR A 418 13.51 28.13 33.87
N MET A 419 13.53 29.09 32.95
CA MET A 419 13.54 30.52 33.28
C MET A 419 12.22 30.98 33.91
N ASP A 420 11.09 30.39 33.51
CA ASP A 420 9.77 30.67 34.08
C ASP A 420 9.63 30.09 35.49
N ASP A 421 9.66 28.75 35.61
CA ASP A 421 9.25 28.03 36.83
C ASP A 421 10.39 27.33 37.58
N GLY A 422 11.57 27.25 36.97
CA GLY A 422 12.74 26.59 37.56
C GLY A 422 13.31 27.37 38.76
N CYS A 423 13.58 26.67 39.86
CA CYS A 423 14.29 27.18 41.01
C CYS A 423 15.63 26.44 41.16
N PHE A 424 16.71 27.19 41.38
CA PHE A 424 18.03 26.65 41.62
C PHE A 424 18.48 26.97 43.05
N THR A 425 18.85 25.94 43.81
CA THR A 425 19.37 26.10 45.18
C THR A 425 20.80 25.58 45.27
N LEU A 426 21.72 26.41 45.76
CA LEU A 426 23.11 26.05 46.05
C LEU A 426 23.21 25.31 47.40
N ARG A 427 24.02 24.25 47.50
CA ARG A 427 24.32 23.60 48.79
C ARG A 427 25.23 24.47 49.67
N SER A 428 25.24 24.17 50.98
CA SER A 428 26.04 24.87 52.00
C SER A 428 27.55 24.93 51.68
N LYS A 429 28.19 26.05 52.05
CA LYS A 429 29.59 26.41 51.73
C LYS A 429 30.61 25.27 51.95
N GLY A 430 30.53 24.52 53.05
CA GLY A 430 31.52 23.48 53.39
C GLY A 430 31.52 22.23 52.49
N LEU A 431 30.44 21.97 51.73
CA LEU A 431 30.42 20.88 50.74
C LEU A 431 30.92 21.34 49.37
N GLN A 432 30.89 22.65 49.08
CA GLN A 432 31.36 23.22 47.83
C GLN A 432 32.89 23.15 47.71
N GLU A 433 33.63 23.37 48.79
CA GLU A 433 35.11 23.31 48.79
C GLU A 433 35.68 21.94 48.39
N ARG A 434 34.91 20.84 48.58
CA ARG A 434 35.28 19.47 48.15
C ARG A 434 34.93 19.14 46.70
N THR A 435 34.19 20.02 46.01
CA THR A 435 33.77 19.83 44.61
C THR A 435 34.09 21.09 43.81
N GLN A 436 35.15 21.04 43.00
CA GLN A 436 35.73 22.19 42.27
C GLN A 436 34.77 22.95 41.32
N GLY A 437 33.53 22.49 41.09
CA GLY A 437 32.54 23.14 40.21
C GLY A 437 31.30 23.74 40.90
N GLY A 438 31.19 23.64 42.24
CA GLY A 438 29.96 23.95 42.97
C GLY A 438 28.88 22.87 42.81
N SER A 439 28.06 22.65 43.85
CA SER A 439 26.94 21.71 43.81
C SER A 439 25.62 22.38 44.15
N GLY A 440 24.61 22.15 43.31
CA GLY A 440 23.27 22.70 43.45
C GLY A 440 22.20 21.69 43.02
N ARG A 441 20.92 22.08 43.19
CA ARG A 441 19.77 21.25 42.81
C ARG A 441 18.72 22.10 42.12
N ILE A 442 18.22 21.61 40.99
CA ILE A 442 17.08 22.21 40.28
C ILE A 442 15.77 21.62 40.77
N GLN A 443 14.79 22.49 40.95
CA GLN A 443 13.41 22.17 41.29
C GLN A 443 12.43 22.93 40.38
N PHE A 444 11.35 22.29 39.96
CA PHE A 444 10.24 22.93 39.25
C PHE A 444 8.95 22.78 40.04
N CYS A 445 8.16 23.84 40.14
CA CYS A 445 6.78 23.74 40.61
C CYS A 445 5.91 23.21 39.47
N VAL A 446 5.39 21.98 39.58
CA VAL A 446 4.60 21.32 38.53
C VAL A 446 3.12 21.19 38.90
N GLU A 447 2.65 22.04 39.82
CA GLU A 447 1.28 21.99 40.31
C GLU A 447 0.23 22.26 39.22
N ALA A 448 0.58 23.12 38.26
CA ALA A 448 -0.27 23.47 37.12
C ALA A 448 -0.49 22.30 36.13
N LEU A 449 0.35 21.26 36.20
CA LEU A 449 0.21 20.05 35.38
C LEU A 449 -0.69 19.02 36.04
N THR A 450 -1.44 18.25 35.25
CA THR A 450 -2.16 17.06 35.72
C THR A 450 -1.18 15.97 36.19
N GLU A 451 -1.63 15.08 37.09
CA GLU A 451 -0.77 14.03 37.64
C GLU A 451 -0.21 13.09 36.56
N GLY A 452 -1.02 12.71 35.58
CA GLY A 452 -0.56 11.93 34.43
C GLY A 452 0.50 12.65 33.60
N SER A 453 0.39 13.98 33.44
CA SER A 453 1.41 14.77 32.75
C SER A 453 2.69 14.94 33.56
N ARG A 454 2.64 15.00 34.89
CA ARG A 454 3.83 15.01 35.76
C ARG A 454 4.65 13.73 35.59
N ASN A 455 3.99 12.57 35.57
CA ASN A 455 4.64 11.28 35.36
C ASN A 455 5.25 11.19 33.94
N ARG A 456 4.50 11.58 32.91
CA ARG A 456 5.01 11.66 31.53
C ARG A 456 6.22 12.58 31.42
N PHE A 457 6.25 13.67 32.17
CA PHE A 457 7.40 14.59 32.17
C PHE A 457 8.65 13.96 32.79
N VAL A 458 8.51 13.20 33.88
CA VAL A 458 9.62 12.43 34.49
C VAL A 458 10.15 11.39 33.51
N ASP A 459 9.25 10.65 32.86
CA ASP A 459 9.63 9.65 31.87
C ASP A 459 10.29 10.30 30.66
N TYR A 460 9.75 11.41 30.13
CA TYR A 460 10.33 12.16 29.02
C TYR A 460 11.76 12.65 29.31
N LEU A 461 11.99 13.28 30.47
CA LEU A 461 13.32 13.78 30.85
C LEU A 461 14.33 12.63 31.02
N ARG A 462 13.90 11.48 31.56
CA ARG A 462 14.73 10.29 31.70
C ARG A 462 15.04 9.67 30.34
N ASP A 463 14.03 9.44 29.52
CA ASP A 463 14.14 8.64 28.29
C ASP A 463 14.77 9.43 27.14
N THR A 464 14.54 10.74 27.07
CA THR A 464 15.04 11.61 25.99
C THR A 464 16.38 12.25 26.32
N HIS A 465 16.53 12.73 27.56
CA HIS A 465 17.71 13.53 27.98
C HIS A 465 18.61 12.81 28.98
N GLY A 466 18.26 11.59 29.41
CA GLY A 466 19.02 10.84 30.41
C GLY A 466 18.98 11.46 31.81
N LEU A 467 18.00 12.33 32.09
CA LEU A 467 17.94 13.13 33.30
C LEU A 467 17.10 12.44 34.37
N GLU A 468 17.76 11.93 35.41
CA GLU A 468 17.09 11.37 36.57
C GLU A 468 16.38 12.47 37.37
N THR A 469 15.05 12.39 37.40
CA THR A 469 14.17 13.31 38.13
C THR A 469 13.08 12.53 38.89
N SER A 470 12.53 13.15 39.92
CA SER A 470 11.37 12.62 40.65
C SER A 470 10.51 13.79 41.11
N TRP A 471 9.18 13.60 41.16
CA TRP A 471 8.29 14.61 41.72
C TRP A 471 7.69 14.13 43.04
N ARG A 472 7.45 15.08 43.95
CA ARG A 472 6.82 14.84 45.26
C ARG A 472 6.01 16.05 45.69
N ARG A 473 5.06 15.87 46.61
CA ARG A 473 4.36 16.98 47.26
C ARG A 473 5.18 17.50 48.44
N VAL A 474 5.32 18.82 48.56
CA VAL A 474 6.20 19.47 49.57
C VAL A 474 5.49 20.68 50.21
N GLY A 475 5.77 20.90 51.50
CA GLY A 475 5.28 22.05 52.27
C GLY A 475 3.86 21.90 52.85
N ALA A 476 3.43 22.87 53.66
CA ALA A 476 2.11 22.88 54.30
C ALA A 476 0.94 22.83 53.28
N ASN A 477 1.13 23.42 52.10
CA ASN A 477 0.12 23.47 51.04
C ASN A 477 0.22 22.30 50.03
N GLN A 478 1.04 21.27 50.30
CA GLN A 478 1.15 20.04 49.48
C GLN A 478 1.40 20.28 47.97
N LYS A 479 2.22 21.29 47.64
CA LYS A 479 2.53 21.64 46.24
C LYS A 479 3.37 20.55 45.57
N ALA A 480 3.01 20.17 44.35
CA ALA A 480 3.80 19.22 43.56
C ALA A 480 5.08 19.86 43.00
N VAL A 481 6.24 19.29 43.35
CA VAL A 481 7.56 19.78 42.96
C VAL A 481 8.36 18.66 42.29
N LEU A 482 8.79 18.89 41.06
CA LEU A 482 9.73 18.05 40.31
C LEU A 482 11.16 18.40 40.72
N THR A 483 11.99 17.42 41.01
CA THR A 483 13.32 17.62 41.58
C THR A 483 14.38 16.78 40.87
N PHE A 484 15.48 17.42 40.50
CA PHE A 484 16.61 16.80 39.80
C PHE A 484 17.62 16.21 40.79
N THR A 485 18.37 15.19 40.38
CA THR A 485 19.59 14.78 41.11
C THR A 485 20.71 15.82 40.88
N THR A 486 21.80 15.75 41.66
CA THR A 486 22.93 16.67 41.48
C THR A 486 23.61 16.46 40.12
N ARG A 487 23.71 15.21 39.64
CA ARG A 487 24.24 14.91 38.31
C ARG A 487 23.32 15.44 37.22
N SER A 488 22.02 15.10 37.27
CA SER A 488 21.03 15.58 36.30
C SER A 488 20.89 17.10 36.30
N THR A 489 21.17 17.77 37.42
CA THR A 489 21.21 19.24 37.48
C THR A 489 22.31 19.80 36.56
N SER A 490 23.53 19.25 36.64
CA SER A 490 24.61 19.69 35.75
C SER A 490 24.37 19.33 34.29
N ASP A 491 23.80 18.16 34.03
CA ASP A 491 23.52 17.71 32.67
C ASP A 491 22.38 18.51 32.04
N PHE A 492 21.33 18.85 32.80
CA PHE A 492 20.26 19.73 32.35
C PHE A 492 20.78 21.15 32.08
N LEU A 493 21.61 21.72 32.96
CA LEU A 493 22.19 23.05 32.74
C LEU A 493 23.06 23.11 31.48
N ARG A 494 23.77 22.02 31.13
CA ARG A 494 24.51 21.94 29.87
C ARG A 494 23.62 22.06 28.64
N ILE A 495 22.38 21.54 28.72
CA ILE A 495 21.40 21.59 27.64
C ILE A 495 20.82 23.00 27.50
N VAL A 496 20.47 23.66 28.62
CA VAL A 496 19.71 24.92 28.59
C VAL A 496 20.57 26.18 28.65
N ALA A 497 21.81 26.13 29.15
CA ALA A 497 22.64 27.31 29.37
C ALA A 497 22.85 28.21 28.14
N PRO A 498 23.01 27.68 26.91
CA PRO A 498 23.09 28.52 25.70
C PRO A 498 21.85 29.38 25.43
N PHE A 499 20.72 29.05 26.05
CA PHE A 499 19.42 29.68 25.83
C PHE A 499 18.93 30.49 27.04
N VAL A 500 19.68 30.52 28.15
CA VAL A 500 19.27 31.24 29.37
C VAL A 500 19.68 32.71 29.28
N HIS A 501 18.70 33.60 29.27
CA HIS A 501 18.90 35.04 29.16
C HIS A 501 19.76 35.61 30.31
N PRO A 502 20.64 36.60 30.08
CA PRO A 502 21.56 37.12 31.10
C PRO A 502 20.89 37.63 32.38
N SER A 503 19.66 38.17 32.31
CA SER A 503 18.90 38.56 33.50
C SER A 503 18.51 37.38 34.42
N MET A 504 18.67 36.15 33.93
CA MET A 504 18.40 34.89 34.64
C MET A 504 19.68 34.10 34.98
N ASP A 505 20.88 34.67 34.79
CA ASP A 505 22.17 34.02 35.05
C ASP A 505 22.32 33.51 36.49
N TYR A 506 21.59 34.08 37.44
CA TYR A 506 21.57 33.62 38.84
C TYR A 506 21.02 32.18 38.99
N LYS A 507 20.31 31.67 37.98
CA LYS A 507 19.83 30.28 37.92
C LYS A 507 20.89 29.30 37.38
N LEU A 508 22.06 29.77 36.96
CA LEU A 508 23.12 28.92 36.40
C LEU A 508 24.25 28.68 37.41
N LEU A 509 24.91 27.53 37.29
CA LEU A 509 26.20 27.28 37.92
C LEU A 509 27.28 28.19 37.30
N PRO A 510 28.31 28.61 38.06
CA PRO A 510 29.33 29.56 37.57
C PRO A 510 29.96 29.21 36.21
N GLY A 511 30.23 27.92 35.95
CA GLY A 511 30.83 27.47 34.69
C GLY A 511 29.91 27.48 33.46
N PHE A 512 28.61 27.77 33.64
CA PHE A 512 27.61 27.80 32.57
C PHE A 512 27.09 29.20 32.25
N LYS A 513 27.52 30.23 32.98
CA LYS A 513 27.09 31.63 32.76
C LYS A 513 27.70 32.21 31.50
N GLY A 514 27.00 33.18 30.89
CA GLY A 514 27.49 33.92 29.73
C GLY A 514 27.52 33.14 28.41
N GLN A 515 26.83 32.01 28.31
CA GLN A 515 26.72 31.19 27.09
C GLN A 515 25.56 31.60 26.17
N PHE A 516 24.79 32.62 26.57
CA PHE A 516 23.57 33.02 25.87
C PHE A 516 23.83 33.49 24.43
N ASP A 517 23.28 32.77 23.46
CA ASP A 517 23.36 33.12 22.03
C ASP A 517 22.05 32.77 21.32
N VAL A 518 21.00 33.54 21.59
CA VAL A 518 19.68 33.36 20.95
C VAL A 518 19.27 34.64 20.23
N ARG A 519 19.05 34.52 18.92
CA ARG A 519 18.52 35.60 18.06
C ARG A 519 17.14 35.23 17.53
N PRO A 520 16.19 36.19 17.44
CA PRO A 520 14.87 35.94 16.89
C PRO A 520 14.92 35.51 15.41
N GLU A 521 14.27 34.40 15.10
CA GLU A 521 14.01 33.93 13.74
C GLU A 521 12.55 34.24 13.39
N LEU A 522 12.35 35.38 12.73
CA LEU A 522 11.03 35.82 12.27
C LEU A 522 10.74 35.25 10.88
N VAL A 523 9.50 34.86 10.64
CA VAL A 523 9.02 34.39 9.33
C VAL A 523 7.92 35.29 8.80
N GLU A 524 7.88 35.43 7.48
CA GLU A 524 6.73 36.02 6.80
C GLU A 524 5.51 35.08 6.90
N PRO A 525 4.28 35.62 6.90
CA PRO A 525 3.08 34.80 6.99
C PRO A 525 2.93 33.86 5.79
N VAL A 526 2.71 32.57 6.02
CA VAL A 526 2.54 31.55 4.97
C VAL A 526 1.15 30.91 5.07
N GLN A 527 0.52 30.66 3.93
CA GLN A 527 -0.74 29.90 3.86
C GLN A 527 -0.46 28.40 4.00
N ARG A 528 -1.15 27.73 4.92
CA ARG A 528 -1.11 26.27 5.07
C ARG A 528 -2.51 25.69 5.21
N PRO A 529 -2.77 24.51 4.63
CA PRO A 529 -4.03 23.81 4.86
C PRO A 529 -4.05 23.21 6.26
N VAL A 530 -5.10 23.49 7.02
CA VAL A 530 -5.34 22.92 8.35
C VAL A 530 -6.76 22.37 8.47
N PRO A 531 -7.01 21.40 9.36
CA PRO A 531 -8.37 20.90 9.58
C PRO A 531 -9.28 21.94 10.25
N ALA A 532 -10.37 22.30 9.56
CA ALA A 532 -11.43 23.18 10.05
C ALA A 532 -12.76 22.39 10.19
N ARG A 533 -13.57 22.74 11.21
CA ARG A 533 -14.85 22.05 11.44
C ARG A 533 -15.95 22.60 10.54
N VAL A 534 -16.76 21.70 10.00
CA VAL A 534 -18.05 22.06 9.41
C VAL A 534 -19.00 22.44 10.54
N LEU A 535 -19.54 23.65 10.51
CA LEU A 535 -20.46 24.18 11.51
C LEU A 535 -21.93 23.90 11.16
N ASP A 536 -22.25 23.97 9.87
CA ASP A 536 -23.61 23.82 9.36
C ASP A 536 -23.59 23.38 7.89
N ILE A 537 -24.57 22.53 7.53
CA ILE A 537 -24.86 22.11 6.16
C ILE A 537 -26.38 22.13 6.01
N HIS A 538 -26.88 22.83 4.99
CA HIS A 538 -28.30 22.84 4.65
C HIS A 538 -28.50 22.97 3.15
N VAL A 539 -29.66 22.53 2.65
CA VAL A 539 -30.04 22.75 1.25
C VAL A 539 -30.26 24.25 1.01
N LYS A 540 -29.55 24.81 0.04
CA LYS A 540 -29.63 26.21 -0.34
C LYS A 540 -30.99 26.49 -1.01
N PRO A 541 -31.71 27.56 -0.62
CA PRO A 541 -32.94 27.94 -1.29
C PRO A 541 -32.71 28.23 -2.80
N PRO A 542 -33.66 27.87 -3.69
CA PRO A 542 -33.55 28.16 -5.11
C PRO A 542 -33.36 29.65 -5.37
N THR A 543 -32.41 30.00 -6.23
CA THR A 543 -32.14 31.39 -6.62
C THR A 543 -32.42 31.62 -8.11
N ARG A 544 -32.33 32.88 -8.57
CA ARG A 544 -32.57 33.27 -9.97
C ARG A 544 -31.67 32.55 -10.99
N SER A 545 -30.50 32.06 -10.57
CA SER A 545 -29.63 31.21 -11.39
C SER A 545 -29.18 30.02 -10.57
N MET A 546 -29.56 28.83 -11.03
CA MET A 546 -29.18 27.54 -10.43
C MET A 546 -28.08 26.86 -11.25
N HIS A 547 -27.33 27.61 -12.05
CA HIS A 547 -26.25 27.05 -12.87
C HIS A 547 -25.09 26.52 -12.02
N LYS A 548 -24.55 25.39 -12.48
CA LYS A 548 -23.43 24.63 -11.92
C LYS A 548 -22.14 25.06 -12.60
N PHE A 549 -21.23 25.65 -11.84
CA PHE A 549 -19.96 26.12 -12.36
C PHE A 549 -18.80 25.35 -11.74
N ASP A 550 -17.76 25.08 -12.53
CA ASP A 550 -16.50 24.53 -12.04
C ASP A 550 -15.32 25.04 -12.89
N ILE A 551 -14.08 24.83 -12.42
CA ILE A 551 -12.85 25.24 -13.12
C ILE A 551 -11.78 24.14 -13.04
N GLU A 552 -10.95 24.03 -14.08
CA GLU A 552 -9.75 23.20 -14.05
C GLU A 552 -8.51 24.05 -13.78
N VAL A 553 -7.62 23.52 -12.92
CA VAL A 553 -6.42 24.21 -12.47
C VAL A 553 -5.21 23.34 -12.80
N GLU A 554 -4.18 23.96 -13.37
CA GLU A 554 -2.99 23.27 -13.86
C GLU A 554 -2.28 22.43 -12.77
N GLY A 555 -2.01 21.16 -13.10
CA GLY A 555 -1.07 20.28 -12.39
C GLY A 555 -1.62 19.65 -11.10
N ASN A 556 -2.08 20.45 -10.14
CA ASN A 556 -2.36 19.99 -8.78
C ASN A 556 -3.78 19.40 -8.59
N HIS A 557 -4.67 19.56 -9.57
CA HIS A 557 -6.06 19.07 -9.56
C HIS A 557 -6.89 19.48 -8.32
N ASN A 558 -6.53 20.60 -7.68
CA ASN A 558 -7.26 21.15 -6.53
C ASN A 558 -7.13 22.67 -6.47
N TYR A 559 -8.08 23.31 -5.77
CA TYR A 559 -8.05 24.74 -5.48
C TYR A 559 -8.87 25.08 -4.23
N PHE A 560 -8.92 26.35 -3.85
CA PHE A 560 -9.65 26.80 -2.66
C PHE A 560 -10.90 27.62 -2.99
N VAL A 561 -12.03 27.27 -2.36
CA VAL A 561 -13.29 28.03 -2.37
C VAL A 561 -13.59 28.59 -0.99
N ASP A 562 -13.60 29.92 -0.89
CA ASP A 562 -13.63 30.68 0.36
C ASP A 562 -12.65 30.16 1.45
N GLY A 563 -11.53 29.60 0.98
CA GLY A 563 -10.48 29.03 1.81
C GLY A 563 -10.66 27.55 2.15
N VAL A 564 -11.70 26.86 1.70
CA VAL A 564 -11.85 25.40 1.83
C VAL A 564 -11.28 24.72 0.59
N MET A 565 -10.49 23.67 0.77
CA MET A 565 -9.85 22.94 -0.33
C MET A 565 -10.82 21.97 -0.99
N VAL A 566 -10.89 22.06 -2.32
CA VAL A 566 -11.83 21.32 -3.16
C VAL A 566 -11.12 20.77 -4.40
N HIS A 567 -11.67 19.70 -4.96
CA HIS A 567 -11.14 19.04 -6.15
C HIS A 567 -11.69 19.71 -7.43
N ASN A 568 -10.97 19.64 -8.55
CA ASN A 568 -11.53 20.03 -9.86
C ASN A 568 -12.36 18.89 -10.49
N SER A 569 -13.24 19.15 -11.44
CA SER A 569 -13.91 18.05 -12.17
C SER A 569 -12.93 17.26 -13.05
N PRO A 570 -12.80 15.92 -12.90
CA PRO A 570 -11.93 15.10 -13.75
C PRO A 570 -12.63 14.67 -15.06
N GLU A 571 -11.87 14.58 -16.15
CA GLU A 571 -12.30 14.01 -17.43
C GLU A 571 -12.68 12.52 -17.29
N THR A 572 -13.70 12.05 -18.03
CA THR A 572 -14.13 10.64 -18.03
C THR A 572 -14.30 10.05 -19.43
N THR A 573 -14.40 8.73 -19.52
CA THR A 573 -14.67 8.01 -20.78
C THR A 573 -16.11 7.48 -20.81
N THR A 574 -16.71 7.35 -22.00
CA THR A 574 -18.10 6.86 -22.15
C THR A 574 -18.22 5.35 -21.89
N GLY A 575 -19.44 4.85 -21.60
CA GLY A 575 -19.66 3.43 -21.29
C GLY A 575 -19.39 3.01 -19.83
N GLY A 576 -19.20 3.96 -18.90
CA GLY A 576 -19.04 3.69 -17.46
C GLY A 576 -17.65 3.18 -17.05
N ARG A 577 -17.53 2.50 -15.90
CA ARG A 577 -16.23 1.98 -15.41
C ARG A 577 -15.80 0.67 -16.10
N ALA A 578 -16.64 0.05 -16.93
CA ALA A 578 -16.43 -1.30 -17.45
C ALA A 578 -15.09 -1.48 -18.20
N LEU A 579 -14.79 -0.62 -19.18
CA LEU A 579 -13.53 -0.70 -19.93
C LEU A 579 -12.30 -0.45 -19.05
N LYS A 580 -12.42 0.39 -18.01
CA LYS A 580 -11.35 0.57 -17.02
C LYS A 580 -11.00 -0.74 -16.29
N PHE A 581 -11.95 -1.67 -16.19
CA PHE A 581 -11.78 -2.95 -15.50
C PHE A 581 -11.35 -4.11 -16.41
N TYR A 582 -11.90 -4.20 -17.63
CA TYR A 582 -11.67 -5.32 -18.54
C TYR A 582 -10.50 -5.10 -19.51
N ALA A 583 -10.12 -3.85 -19.79
CA ALA A 583 -9.01 -3.57 -20.69
C ALA A 583 -7.67 -3.96 -20.04
N SER A 584 -6.90 -4.78 -20.75
CA SER A 584 -5.54 -5.17 -20.36
C SER A 584 -4.52 -4.07 -20.67
N VAL A 585 -4.85 -3.19 -21.61
CA VAL A 585 -4.08 -2.02 -22.01
C VAL A 585 -5.06 -0.88 -22.24
N ARG A 586 -4.78 0.29 -21.66
CA ARG A 586 -5.53 1.52 -21.96
C ARG A 586 -4.55 2.56 -22.50
N LEU A 587 -4.90 3.22 -23.59
CA LEU A 587 -4.07 4.20 -24.29
C LEU A 587 -4.77 5.55 -24.28
N ASP A 588 -4.24 6.53 -23.55
CA ASP A 588 -4.68 7.93 -23.57
C ASP A 588 -3.95 8.68 -24.68
N VAL A 589 -4.66 8.98 -25.77
CA VAL A 589 -4.13 9.60 -26.99
C VAL A 589 -4.49 11.08 -27.00
N ARG A 590 -3.47 11.95 -26.92
CA ARG A 590 -3.63 13.42 -26.93
C ARG A 590 -2.77 14.07 -27.99
N ARG A 591 -3.31 15.10 -28.65
CA ARG A 591 -2.55 15.99 -29.52
C ARG A 591 -1.72 16.95 -28.68
N ILE A 592 -0.41 17.04 -28.95
CA ILE A 592 0.51 17.97 -28.28
C ILE A 592 0.56 19.29 -29.05
N GLU A 593 0.94 19.22 -30.33
CA GLU A 593 1.16 20.39 -31.18
C GLU A 593 0.89 20.06 -32.65
N SER A 594 0.68 21.08 -33.47
CA SER A 594 0.50 20.94 -34.92
C SER A 594 1.83 21.14 -35.65
N LEU A 595 2.15 20.20 -36.53
CA LEU A 595 3.36 20.23 -37.37
C LEU A 595 3.11 21.13 -38.59
N LYS A 596 4.08 21.98 -38.90
CA LYS A 596 4.04 22.91 -40.02
C LYS A 596 5.28 22.75 -40.89
N ASP A 597 5.08 22.83 -42.20
CA ASP A 597 6.15 23.04 -43.18
C ASP A 597 5.90 24.39 -43.87
N GLY A 598 6.76 25.37 -43.58
CA GLY A 598 6.50 26.76 -43.96
C GLY A 598 5.19 27.31 -43.36
N THR A 599 4.20 27.59 -44.23
CA THR A 599 2.86 28.07 -43.85
C THR A 599 1.82 26.97 -43.76
N ASP A 600 2.10 25.79 -44.27
CA ASP A 600 1.12 24.71 -44.43
C ASP A 600 1.15 23.75 -43.25
N PHE A 601 -0.03 23.32 -42.81
CA PHE A 601 -0.17 22.34 -41.73
C PHE A 601 -0.04 20.93 -42.32
N VAL A 602 1.00 20.19 -41.90
CA VAL A 602 1.36 18.89 -42.49
C VAL A 602 1.02 17.70 -41.59
N GLY A 603 0.73 17.93 -40.31
CA GLY A 603 0.35 16.88 -39.36
C GLY A 603 0.23 17.37 -37.93
N ASN A 604 0.20 16.44 -36.98
CA ASN A 604 0.19 16.71 -35.55
C ASN A 604 1.19 15.80 -34.82
N ARG A 605 1.84 16.33 -33.79
CA ARG A 605 2.58 15.53 -32.81
C ARG A 605 1.61 14.99 -31.77
N THR A 606 1.60 13.68 -31.57
CA THR A 606 0.67 12.99 -30.69
C THR A 606 1.44 12.31 -29.55
N ARG A 607 0.90 12.43 -28.33
CA ARG A 607 1.35 11.71 -27.15
C ARG A 607 0.35 10.61 -26.84
N VAL A 608 0.85 9.40 -26.67
CA VAL A 608 0.08 8.27 -26.14
C VAL A 608 0.62 7.91 -24.78
N LYS A 609 -0.21 7.99 -23.75
CA LYS A 609 0.13 7.49 -22.41
C LYS A 609 -0.50 6.11 -22.24
N VAL A 610 0.33 5.09 -22.05
CA VAL A 610 -0.13 3.77 -21.61
C VAL A 610 -0.59 3.91 -20.16
N VAL A 611 -1.81 3.47 -19.85
CA VAL A 611 -2.45 3.59 -18.54
C VAL A 611 -2.75 2.20 -17.99
N LYS A 612 -2.04 1.77 -16.94
CA LYS A 612 -2.24 0.47 -16.27
C LYS A 612 -2.10 0.58 -14.75
N ASN A 613 -3.22 0.59 -14.04
CA ASN A 613 -3.27 1.20 -12.70
C ASN A 613 -2.99 0.26 -11.49
N LYS A 614 -2.76 -1.05 -11.64
CA LYS A 614 -2.74 -1.97 -10.46
C LYS A 614 -1.32 -2.21 -9.94
N CYS A 615 -0.92 -1.65 -8.80
CA CYS A 615 0.45 -1.83 -8.29
C CYS A 615 0.51 -2.01 -6.75
N LEU A 616 1.49 -2.76 -6.27
CA LEU A 616 1.84 -2.92 -4.85
C LEU A 616 2.87 -1.88 -4.43
N ALA A 617 2.81 -1.37 -3.20
CA ALA A 617 3.76 -0.38 -2.71
C ALA A 617 5.11 -1.01 -2.32
N GLU A 618 6.16 -0.20 -2.32
CA GLU A 618 7.46 -0.54 -1.75
C GLU A 618 7.34 -1.04 -0.29
N GLY A 619 8.19 -1.99 0.06
CA GLY A 619 8.21 -2.64 1.36
C GLY A 619 7.23 -3.83 1.49
N THR A 620 6.39 -4.07 0.48
CA THR A 620 5.46 -5.22 0.43
C THR A 620 6.23 -6.54 0.39
N ARG A 621 5.92 -7.46 1.30
CA ARG A 621 6.57 -8.77 1.42
C ARG A 621 5.89 -9.83 0.56
N VAL A 622 6.71 -10.62 -0.14
CA VAL A 622 6.30 -11.76 -0.96
C VAL A 622 7.13 -13.00 -0.56
N PHE A 623 6.45 -14.13 -0.33
CA PHE A 623 7.09 -15.38 0.07
C PHE A 623 7.41 -16.25 -1.14
N ASP A 624 8.65 -16.72 -1.19
CA ASP A 624 9.12 -17.70 -2.17
C ASP A 624 9.03 -19.12 -1.57
N PRO A 625 8.07 -19.94 -2.03
CA PRO A 625 7.88 -21.29 -1.50
C PRO A 625 8.99 -22.28 -1.87
N VAL A 626 9.84 -21.97 -2.86
CA VAL A 626 10.93 -22.87 -3.27
C VAL A 626 12.14 -22.70 -2.35
N THR A 627 12.53 -21.46 -2.07
CA THR A 627 13.67 -21.16 -1.19
C THR A 627 13.26 -21.05 0.28
N GLY A 628 11.98 -20.85 0.56
CA GLY A 628 11.46 -20.50 1.87
C GLY A 628 11.83 -19.08 2.30
N GLN A 629 12.25 -18.21 1.39
CA GLN A 629 12.63 -16.83 1.72
C GLN A 629 11.46 -15.86 1.54
N THR A 630 11.53 -14.71 2.21
CA THR A 630 10.54 -13.64 2.09
C THR A 630 11.27 -12.41 1.62
N HIS A 631 10.92 -11.94 0.43
CA HIS A 631 11.57 -10.81 -0.21
C HIS A 631 10.66 -9.60 -0.16
N ARG A 632 11.26 -8.41 -0.20
CA ARG A 632 10.49 -7.20 -0.49
C ARG A 632 10.26 -7.11 -2.00
N ILE A 633 9.11 -6.58 -2.41
CA ILE A 633 8.74 -6.52 -3.83
C ILE A 633 9.73 -5.70 -4.66
N GLU A 634 10.30 -4.64 -4.08
CA GLU A 634 11.37 -3.84 -4.69
C GLU A 634 12.65 -4.64 -4.93
N GLU A 635 13.01 -5.56 -4.02
CA GLU A 635 14.20 -6.40 -4.16
C GLU A 635 14.01 -7.41 -5.31
N ILE A 636 12.80 -7.98 -5.41
CA ILE A 636 12.42 -8.90 -6.49
C ILE A 636 12.51 -8.18 -7.83
N VAL A 637 11.94 -6.98 -7.93
CA VAL A 637 11.81 -6.22 -9.18
C VAL A 637 13.12 -5.56 -9.62
N ASP A 638 13.79 -4.84 -8.72
CA ASP A 638 15.06 -4.17 -9.03
C ASP A 638 16.17 -5.19 -9.32
N GLY A 639 16.16 -6.33 -8.62
CA GLY A 639 17.11 -7.42 -8.81
C GLY A 639 16.74 -8.41 -9.91
N ARG A 640 15.55 -8.31 -10.52
CA ARG A 640 14.97 -9.30 -11.45
C ARG A 640 15.13 -10.74 -10.94
N MET A 641 14.81 -10.94 -9.67
CA MET A 641 15.11 -12.19 -8.98
C MET A 641 14.19 -13.32 -9.51
N PRO A 642 14.74 -14.50 -9.86
CA PRO A 642 13.96 -15.65 -10.32
C PRO A 642 13.27 -16.35 -9.14
N VAL A 643 12.29 -15.68 -8.54
CA VAL A 643 11.54 -16.17 -7.38
C VAL A 643 10.26 -16.88 -7.80
N HIS A 644 9.78 -17.79 -6.96
CA HIS A 644 8.41 -18.28 -7.04
C HIS A 644 7.53 -17.51 -6.06
N VAL A 645 6.23 -17.56 -6.27
CA VAL A 645 5.22 -16.98 -5.38
C VAL A 645 4.09 -17.98 -5.15
N VAL A 646 3.35 -17.77 -4.08
CA VAL A 646 2.13 -18.54 -3.79
C VAL A 646 0.95 -17.87 -4.48
N ALA A 647 0.36 -18.57 -5.44
CA ALA A 647 -0.78 -18.10 -6.24
C ALA A 647 -1.98 -19.04 -6.05
N THR A 648 -3.20 -18.55 -6.28
CA THR A 648 -4.44 -19.34 -6.20
C THR A 648 -5.00 -19.61 -7.58
N ASP A 649 -5.61 -20.77 -7.79
CA ASP A 649 -6.40 -21.04 -8.98
C ASP A 649 -7.87 -20.62 -8.81
N LYS A 650 -8.69 -20.88 -9.84
CA LYS A 650 -10.13 -20.55 -9.83
C LYS A 650 -10.94 -21.34 -8.78
N ASN A 651 -10.43 -22.48 -8.32
CA ASN A 651 -11.07 -23.33 -7.31
C ASN A 651 -10.62 -22.94 -5.89
N GLY A 652 -9.68 -22.02 -5.76
CA GLY A 652 -9.13 -21.62 -4.47
C GLY A 652 -7.98 -22.49 -3.97
N GLU A 653 -7.44 -23.38 -4.81
CA GLU A 653 -6.24 -24.16 -4.47
C GLU A 653 -4.99 -23.31 -4.66
N LEU A 654 -4.04 -23.45 -3.74
CA LEU A 654 -2.81 -22.68 -3.72
C LEU A 654 -1.66 -23.45 -4.38
N HIS A 655 -0.99 -22.80 -5.32
CA HIS A 655 0.09 -23.33 -6.15
C HIS A 655 1.35 -22.49 -6.01
N SER A 656 2.51 -23.13 -6.16
CA SER A 656 3.78 -22.43 -6.39
C SER A 656 3.87 -22.07 -7.88
N ARG A 657 4.11 -20.78 -8.18
CA ARG A 657 4.28 -20.30 -9.56
C ARG A 657 5.47 -19.35 -9.70
N PRO A 658 6.27 -19.45 -10.78
CA PRO A 658 7.39 -18.55 -10.98
C PRO A 658 6.92 -17.14 -11.36
N VAL A 659 7.69 -16.14 -10.96
CA VAL A 659 7.60 -14.79 -11.53
C VAL A 659 8.28 -14.78 -12.90
N THR A 660 7.57 -14.27 -13.91
CA THR A 660 8.01 -14.27 -15.32
C THR A 660 8.39 -12.88 -15.81
N SER A 661 7.89 -11.81 -15.18
CA SER A 661 8.21 -10.42 -15.53
C SER A 661 8.15 -9.49 -14.32
N TRP A 662 8.90 -8.39 -14.37
CA TRP A 662 9.09 -7.44 -13.27
C TRP A 662 8.83 -6.00 -13.73
N PHE A 663 8.06 -5.26 -12.96
CA PHE A 663 7.61 -3.92 -13.33
C PHE A 663 7.80 -2.93 -12.18
N ASP A 664 8.67 -1.94 -12.39
CA ASP A 664 8.69 -0.71 -11.58
C ASP A 664 7.77 0.33 -12.22
N GLN A 665 6.84 0.84 -11.44
CA GLN A 665 5.76 1.71 -11.87
C GLN A 665 5.91 3.13 -11.29
N GLY A 666 7.06 3.42 -10.67
CA GLY A 666 7.37 4.70 -10.08
C GLY A 666 6.48 5.04 -8.89
N GLU A 667 6.52 6.30 -8.45
CA GLU A 667 5.67 6.74 -7.35
C GLU A 667 4.21 6.85 -7.78
N GLN A 668 3.30 6.27 -6.99
CA GLN A 668 1.85 6.40 -7.19
C GLN A 668 1.16 6.64 -5.84
N GLU A 669 -0.09 7.09 -5.90
CA GLU A 669 -0.95 7.13 -4.72
C GLU A 669 -1.40 5.70 -4.37
N VAL A 670 -1.15 5.30 -3.13
CA VAL A 670 -1.49 3.99 -2.58
C VAL A 670 -2.31 4.16 -1.32
N ILE A 671 -3.23 3.24 -1.09
CA ILE A 671 -4.04 3.15 0.12
C ILE A 671 -3.62 1.91 0.90
N GLY A 672 -3.74 2.00 2.23
CA GLY A 672 -3.39 0.88 3.11
C GLY A 672 -4.64 0.16 3.58
N VAL A 673 -4.62 -1.17 3.61
CA VAL A 673 -5.69 -1.98 4.18
C VAL A 673 -5.11 -2.81 5.31
N ARG A 674 -5.60 -2.56 6.53
CA ARG A 674 -5.20 -3.29 7.73
C ARG A 674 -6.25 -4.33 8.08
N VAL A 675 -5.82 -5.56 8.30
CA VAL A 675 -6.71 -6.68 8.60
C VAL A 675 -6.52 -7.21 10.02
N ASN A 676 -7.53 -7.90 10.53
CA ASN A 676 -7.45 -8.58 11.81
C ASN A 676 -6.28 -9.59 11.77
N GLY A 677 -5.45 -9.61 12.82
CA GLY A 677 -4.21 -10.39 12.84
C GLY A 677 -2.94 -9.57 12.63
N GLY A 678 -3.04 -8.35 12.09
CA GLY A 678 -1.95 -7.38 12.04
C GLY A 678 -1.21 -7.30 10.70
N ALA A 679 -1.66 -8.02 9.67
CA ALA A 679 -1.18 -7.79 8.30
C ALA A 679 -1.73 -6.47 7.76
N GLU A 680 -0.92 -5.81 6.94
CA GLU A 680 -1.20 -4.51 6.34
C GLU A 680 -0.65 -4.53 4.92
N ILE A 681 -1.51 -4.27 3.94
CA ILE A 681 -1.13 -4.21 2.53
C ILE A 681 -1.32 -2.79 2.01
N TRP A 682 -0.33 -2.30 1.26
CA TRP A 682 -0.39 -1.00 0.59
C TRP A 682 -0.40 -1.22 -0.91
N ALA A 683 -1.43 -0.74 -1.58
CA ALA A 683 -1.59 -0.92 -3.02
C ALA A 683 -2.33 0.27 -3.64
N THR A 684 -2.29 0.40 -4.96
CA THR A 684 -3.08 1.41 -5.68
C THR A 684 -4.58 1.14 -5.47
N PRO A 685 -5.45 2.17 -5.49
CA PRO A 685 -6.89 1.99 -5.21
C PRO A 685 -7.60 0.95 -6.08
N ASP A 686 -7.15 0.72 -7.31
CA ASP A 686 -7.74 -0.25 -8.24
C ASP A 686 -7.03 -1.62 -8.23
N HIS A 687 -5.98 -1.79 -7.42
CA HIS A 687 -5.33 -3.08 -7.23
C HIS A 687 -6.32 -4.07 -6.63
N LYS A 688 -6.39 -5.29 -7.17
CA LYS A 688 -7.44 -6.24 -6.78
C LYS A 688 -6.98 -7.16 -5.66
N VAL A 689 -7.80 -7.23 -4.63
CA VAL A 689 -7.66 -8.13 -3.48
C VAL A 689 -8.76 -9.18 -3.57
N MET A 690 -8.41 -10.44 -3.35
CA MET A 690 -9.40 -11.51 -3.31
C MET A 690 -10.24 -11.37 -2.03
N THR A 691 -11.56 -11.34 -2.18
CA THR A 691 -12.52 -11.30 -1.06
C THR A 691 -13.45 -12.49 -1.08
N ASP A 692 -14.28 -12.64 -0.05
CA ASP A 692 -15.34 -13.66 0.00
C ASP A 692 -16.44 -13.43 -1.06
N ARG A 693 -16.45 -12.26 -1.70
CA ARG A 693 -17.33 -11.88 -2.81
C ARG A 693 -16.61 -11.93 -4.17
N GLY A 694 -15.38 -12.45 -4.22
CA GLY A 694 -14.49 -12.44 -5.37
C GLY A 694 -13.52 -11.26 -5.36
N TRP A 695 -12.89 -10.98 -6.51
CA TRP A 695 -11.90 -9.92 -6.63
C TRP A 695 -12.51 -8.52 -6.50
N MET A 696 -12.10 -7.77 -5.49
CA MET A 696 -12.51 -6.37 -5.27
C MET A 696 -11.30 -5.44 -5.36
N ASP A 697 -11.53 -4.22 -5.79
CA ASP A 697 -10.51 -3.19 -5.79
C ASP A 697 -10.19 -2.77 -4.35
N THR A 698 -8.92 -2.48 -4.09
CA THR A 698 -8.44 -2.12 -2.74
C THR A 698 -9.18 -0.89 -2.21
N GLY A 699 -9.53 0.07 -3.09
CA GLY A 699 -10.21 1.31 -2.76
C GLY A 699 -11.70 1.18 -2.53
N ASP A 700 -12.28 0.06 -2.96
CA ASP A 700 -13.68 -0.27 -2.67
C ASP A 700 -13.80 -1.09 -1.36
N LEU A 701 -12.67 -1.45 -0.72
CA LEU A 701 -12.69 -2.15 0.57
C LEU A 701 -13.03 -1.18 1.71
N SER A 702 -13.81 -1.66 2.66
CA SER A 702 -14.22 -0.95 3.87
C SER A 702 -14.01 -1.80 5.12
N ALA A 703 -13.98 -1.15 6.29
CA ALA A 703 -13.93 -1.87 7.56
C ALA A 703 -15.11 -2.85 7.68
N GLY A 704 -14.81 -4.12 7.95
CA GLY A 704 -15.79 -5.21 7.96
C GLY A 704 -15.72 -6.14 6.75
N ASP A 705 -15.16 -5.70 5.62
CA ASP A 705 -14.96 -6.56 4.45
C ASP A 705 -13.97 -7.69 4.75
N ARG A 706 -14.02 -8.78 3.98
CA ARG A 706 -13.25 -9.99 4.25
C ARG A 706 -12.30 -10.33 3.10
N VAL A 707 -11.01 -10.28 3.35
CA VAL A 707 -9.97 -10.54 2.34
C VAL A 707 -9.36 -11.94 2.52
N ALA A 708 -9.03 -12.59 1.42
CA ALA A 708 -8.51 -13.95 1.42
C ALA A 708 -7.02 -13.98 1.77
N ARG A 709 -6.65 -15.03 2.50
CA ARG A 709 -5.28 -15.40 2.81
C ARG A 709 -5.10 -16.92 2.74
N PRO A 710 -3.86 -17.41 2.62
CA PRO A 710 -3.56 -18.82 2.84
C PRO A 710 -3.94 -19.30 4.25
N ARG A 711 -4.60 -20.45 4.31
CA ARG A 711 -4.90 -21.23 5.52
C ARG A 711 -4.02 -22.47 5.60
N GLN A 712 -3.88 -23.17 4.49
CA GLN A 712 -3.01 -24.33 4.36
C GLN A 712 -2.31 -24.27 3.01
N PHE A 713 -0.99 -24.46 3.00
CA PHE A 713 -0.20 -24.39 1.77
C PHE A 713 0.88 -25.47 1.80
N GLN A 714 0.95 -26.25 0.72
CA GLN A 714 1.82 -27.41 0.53
C GLN A 714 1.68 -28.53 1.58
N HIS A 715 1.38 -29.74 1.10
CA HIS A 715 1.37 -30.94 1.93
C HIS A 715 2.80 -31.42 2.25
N PHE A 716 2.90 -32.42 3.12
CA PHE A 716 4.16 -33.11 3.39
C PHE A 716 4.29 -34.35 2.51
N GLY A 717 5.51 -34.65 2.09
CA GLY A 717 5.84 -35.88 1.40
C GLY A 717 6.42 -36.94 2.35
N HIS A 718 7.36 -37.72 1.82
CA HIS A 718 7.99 -38.84 2.54
C HIS A 718 9.52 -38.76 2.54
N ALA A 719 10.13 -37.73 1.95
CA ALA A 719 11.56 -37.58 1.88
C ALA A 719 12.14 -37.16 3.24
N GLU A 720 13.26 -37.78 3.61
CA GLU A 720 14.00 -37.47 4.83
C GLU A 720 15.41 -36.96 4.45
N PRO A 721 15.56 -35.66 4.14
CA PRO A 721 16.86 -35.11 3.71
C PRO A 721 17.91 -35.19 4.82
N VAL A 722 17.45 -35.25 6.07
CA VAL A 722 18.23 -35.60 7.26
C VAL A 722 17.33 -36.43 8.19
N PRO A 723 17.91 -37.30 9.03
CA PRO A 723 17.18 -37.94 10.12
C PRO A 723 16.43 -36.92 10.98
N ALA A 724 15.23 -37.27 11.43
CA ALA A 724 14.37 -36.36 12.19
C ALA A 724 15.07 -35.80 13.44
N GLU A 725 15.87 -36.60 14.13
CA GLU A 725 16.66 -36.13 15.27
C GLU A 725 17.80 -35.16 14.90
N HIS A 726 18.37 -35.28 13.69
CA HIS A 726 19.32 -34.27 13.18
C HIS A 726 18.61 -32.96 12.87
N ALA A 727 17.38 -33.01 12.34
CA ALA A 727 16.55 -31.82 12.17
C ALA A 727 16.23 -31.15 13.52
N ARG A 728 15.98 -31.95 14.57
CA ARG A 728 15.81 -31.45 15.94
C ARG A 728 17.06 -30.75 16.46
N LEU A 729 18.25 -31.32 16.22
CA LEU A 729 19.52 -30.68 16.55
C LEU A 729 19.71 -29.36 15.79
N VAL A 730 19.37 -29.30 14.50
CA VAL A 730 19.38 -28.05 13.72
C VAL A 730 18.46 -27.01 14.38
N GLY A 731 17.27 -27.40 14.82
CA GLY A 731 16.34 -26.52 15.54
C GLY A 731 16.93 -25.95 16.83
N TYR A 732 17.55 -26.79 17.67
CA TYR A 732 18.25 -26.34 18.87
C TYR A 732 19.40 -25.37 18.56
N LEU A 733 20.16 -25.64 17.51
CA LEU A 733 21.30 -24.81 17.11
C LEU A 733 20.84 -23.46 16.52
N ILE A 734 19.70 -23.43 15.83
CA ILE A 734 19.09 -22.18 15.37
C ILE A 734 18.56 -21.38 16.56
N GLY A 735 17.97 -22.00 17.59
CA GLY A 735 17.54 -21.29 18.79
C GLY A 735 18.72 -20.86 19.68
N ASP A 736 19.17 -21.81 20.49
CA ASP A 736 20.15 -21.64 21.58
C ASP A 736 21.61 -21.82 21.15
N GLY A 737 21.85 -22.12 19.87
CA GLY A 737 23.19 -22.41 19.35
C GLY A 737 24.01 -21.18 18.98
N TYR A 738 25.31 -21.32 19.21
CA TYR A 738 26.37 -20.47 18.65
C TYR A 738 27.28 -21.33 17.77
N VAL A 739 27.20 -21.10 16.45
CA VAL A 739 27.89 -21.86 15.40
C VAL A 739 28.70 -20.90 14.53
N GLY A 740 30.00 -20.73 14.84
CA GLY A 740 30.91 -19.89 14.06
C GLY A 740 32.32 -19.72 14.65
N GLY A 741 33.25 -19.28 13.79
CA GLY A 741 34.63 -18.92 14.17
C GLY A 741 35.62 -20.09 14.26
N LYS A 742 36.72 -19.89 15.03
CA LYS A 742 37.72 -20.93 15.37
C LYS A 742 37.28 -21.83 16.54
N THR A 743 36.08 -21.61 17.07
CA THR A 743 35.54 -22.28 18.25
C THR A 743 34.63 -23.45 17.88
N PRO A 744 34.59 -24.53 18.67
CA PRO A 744 33.64 -25.62 18.48
C PRO A 744 32.19 -25.12 18.62
N ALA A 745 31.22 -25.77 17.98
CA ALA A 745 29.81 -25.44 18.10
C ALA A 745 29.37 -25.47 19.59
N GLN A 746 28.57 -24.51 20.02
CA GLN A 746 28.13 -24.40 21.40
C GLN A 746 26.61 -24.30 21.48
N LEU A 747 26.03 -24.88 22.52
CA LEU A 747 24.63 -24.72 22.89
C LEU A 747 24.55 -24.12 24.29
N ILE A 748 23.74 -23.08 24.48
CA ILE A 748 23.51 -22.48 25.80
C ILE A 748 22.09 -22.83 26.25
N ASN A 749 21.95 -23.84 27.09
CA ASN A 749 20.64 -24.26 27.58
C ASN A 749 20.73 -24.72 29.05
N VAL A 750 19.74 -24.32 29.85
CA VAL A 750 19.66 -24.60 31.29
C VAL A 750 19.05 -25.96 31.59
N GLU A 751 18.30 -26.51 30.65
CA GLU A 751 17.46 -27.69 30.83
C GLU A 751 18.29 -28.97 30.61
N GLU A 752 18.22 -29.90 31.56
CA GLU A 752 19.03 -31.13 31.52
C GLU A 752 18.53 -32.11 30.45
N ASP A 753 17.21 -32.34 30.38
CA ASP A 753 16.59 -33.24 29.39
C ASP A 753 16.98 -32.88 27.94
N LEU A 754 17.01 -31.58 27.61
CA LEU A 754 17.40 -31.10 26.27
C LEU A 754 18.91 -31.26 26.01
N ARG A 755 19.74 -31.04 27.03
CA ARG A 755 21.20 -31.25 26.92
C ARG A 755 21.53 -32.74 26.75
N ASP A 756 20.76 -33.63 27.36
CA ASP A 756 20.94 -35.08 27.22
C ASP A 756 20.53 -35.58 25.84
N ASP A 757 19.44 -35.06 25.27
CA ASP A 757 19.09 -35.39 23.89
C ASP A 757 20.14 -34.86 22.90
N VAL A 758 20.65 -33.65 23.10
CA VAL A 758 21.77 -33.12 22.29
C VAL A 758 23.01 -34.00 22.44
N ARG A 759 23.38 -34.42 23.66
CA ARG A 759 24.50 -35.35 23.91
C ARG A 759 24.36 -36.65 23.14
N ARG A 760 23.14 -37.20 23.09
CA ARG A 760 22.82 -38.43 22.37
C ARG A 760 23.00 -38.21 20.87
N ILE A 761 22.34 -37.20 20.30
CA ILE A 761 22.38 -36.94 18.85
C ILE A 761 23.80 -36.61 18.36
N VAL A 762 24.55 -35.77 19.09
CA VAL A 762 25.91 -35.40 18.63
C VAL A 762 26.90 -36.56 18.74
N LYS A 763 26.64 -37.55 19.61
CA LYS A 763 27.43 -38.78 19.69
C LYS A 763 27.29 -39.60 18.42
N ASP A 764 26.07 -39.70 17.89
CA ASP A 764 25.78 -40.38 16.62
C ASP A 764 26.44 -39.66 15.43
N LEU A 765 26.72 -38.36 15.57
CA LEU A 765 27.46 -37.52 14.63
C LEU A 765 28.98 -37.47 14.89
N GLY A 766 29.54 -38.42 15.64
CA GLY A 766 30.99 -38.52 15.89
C GLY A 766 31.55 -37.44 16.81
N CYS A 767 30.71 -36.80 17.62
CA CYS A 767 31.08 -35.72 18.52
C CYS A 767 30.86 -36.07 20.00
N SER A 768 31.53 -35.34 20.88
CA SER A 768 31.36 -35.36 22.33
C SER A 768 31.01 -33.97 22.83
N THR A 769 30.38 -33.91 23.99
CA THR A 769 30.06 -32.63 24.63
C THR A 769 30.86 -32.44 25.90
N ARG A 770 31.25 -31.20 26.18
CA ARG A 770 31.85 -30.80 27.45
C ARG A 770 31.11 -29.60 28.03
N MET A 771 30.71 -29.71 29.28
CA MET A 771 30.14 -28.58 30.03
C MET A 771 31.21 -27.51 30.28
N ARG A 772 30.86 -26.25 30.03
CA ARG A 772 31.62 -25.05 30.38
C ARG A 772 30.74 -24.10 31.19
N ASP A 773 31.28 -23.58 32.28
CA ASP A 773 30.64 -22.57 33.16
C ASP A 773 29.21 -22.89 33.63
N GLY A 774 28.85 -24.18 33.72
CA GLY A 774 27.55 -24.67 34.21
C GLY A 774 26.35 -24.49 33.27
N LEU A 775 26.50 -23.71 32.19
CA LEU A 775 25.40 -23.32 31.29
C LEU A 775 25.68 -23.61 29.80
N GLN A 776 26.95 -23.75 29.41
CA GLN A 776 27.33 -23.93 28.02
C GLN A 776 27.74 -25.37 27.75
N LEU A 777 27.18 -25.96 26.70
CA LEU A 777 27.52 -27.28 26.19
C LEU A 777 28.39 -27.10 24.94
N ALA A 778 29.70 -27.30 25.07
CA ALA A 778 30.64 -27.22 23.95
C ALA A 778 30.70 -28.57 23.23
N ILE A 779 30.52 -28.58 21.92
CA ILE A 779 30.47 -29.77 21.06
C ILE A 779 31.79 -29.88 20.28
N SER A 780 32.51 -30.97 20.48
CA SER A 780 33.81 -31.25 19.83
C SER A 780 33.81 -32.64 19.20
N HIS A 781 34.53 -32.84 18.09
CA HIS A 781 34.71 -34.16 17.50
C HIS A 781 35.39 -35.14 18.46
N LEU A 782 35.07 -36.43 18.31
CA LEU A 782 35.79 -37.52 18.97
C LEU A 782 37.17 -37.73 18.32
N PRO A 783 38.18 -38.24 19.06
CA PRO A 783 39.50 -38.51 18.48
C PRO A 783 39.40 -39.47 17.28
N GLY A 784 39.92 -39.07 16.12
CA GLY A 784 39.89 -39.86 14.88
C GLY A 784 38.62 -39.72 14.04
N GLU A 785 37.58 -39.06 14.56
CA GLU A 785 36.30 -38.84 13.87
C GLU A 785 36.22 -37.47 13.19
N LYS A 786 35.42 -37.36 12.14
CA LYS A 786 35.05 -36.07 11.55
C LYS A 786 33.99 -35.39 12.42
N ASN A 787 33.92 -34.05 12.36
CA ASN A 787 32.91 -33.31 13.10
C ASN A 787 31.58 -33.27 12.32
N GLY A 788 30.74 -34.30 12.48
CA GLY A 788 29.45 -34.40 11.80
C GLY A 788 28.49 -33.25 12.12
N VAL A 789 28.62 -32.62 13.30
CA VAL A 789 27.83 -31.43 13.66
C VAL A 789 28.21 -30.22 12.83
N ILE A 790 29.50 -30.00 12.54
CA ILE A 790 29.95 -28.92 11.65
C ILE A 790 29.48 -29.18 10.22
N GLU A 791 29.55 -30.42 9.74
CA GLU A 791 29.05 -30.79 8.41
C GLU A 791 27.54 -30.53 8.32
N LEU A 792 26.77 -30.93 9.34
CA LEU A 792 25.34 -30.63 9.44
C LEU A 792 25.04 -29.13 9.45
N CYS A 793 25.82 -28.33 10.18
CA CYS A 793 25.66 -26.87 10.22
C CYS A 793 25.98 -26.19 8.89
N ARG A 794 26.97 -26.72 8.15
CA ARG A 794 27.34 -26.23 6.82
C ARG A 794 26.28 -26.60 5.79
N TRP A 795 25.80 -27.85 5.82
CA TRP A 795 24.69 -28.31 4.99
C TRP A 795 23.42 -27.49 5.24
N ALA A 796 23.07 -27.25 6.50
CA ALA A 796 21.94 -26.41 6.88
C ALA A 796 22.18 -24.91 6.58
N GLY A 797 23.39 -24.50 6.20
CA GLY A 797 23.69 -23.08 5.92
C GLY A 797 23.51 -22.16 7.12
N ILE A 798 23.63 -22.68 8.35
CA ILE A 798 23.54 -21.92 9.61
C ILE A 798 24.92 -21.56 10.18
N TRP A 799 25.99 -22.14 9.63
CA TRP A 799 27.36 -21.86 10.04
C TRP A 799 27.76 -20.40 9.80
N GLY A 800 28.17 -19.70 10.85
CA GLY A 800 28.64 -18.30 10.78
C GLY A 800 27.53 -17.24 10.80
N HIS A 801 26.25 -17.65 10.91
CA HIS A 801 25.13 -16.73 10.97
C HIS A 801 24.92 -16.13 12.37
N LEU A 802 24.74 -14.80 12.42
CA LEU A 802 24.34 -14.08 13.62
C LEU A 802 22.83 -14.16 13.84
N ALA A 803 22.37 -13.93 15.07
CA ALA A 803 20.95 -14.02 15.45
C ALA A 803 19.97 -13.28 14.50
N PRO A 804 20.25 -12.05 14.00
CA PRO A 804 19.37 -11.37 13.05
C PRO A 804 19.33 -11.96 11.63
N THR A 805 20.30 -12.83 11.31
CA THR A 805 20.45 -13.46 9.97
C THR A 805 20.15 -14.96 9.99
N LYS A 806 19.74 -15.50 11.15
CA LYS A 806 19.34 -16.89 11.27
C LYS A 806 18.13 -17.16 10.39
N ARG A 807 18.09 -18.34 9.79
CA ARG A 807 17.05 -18.79 8.86
C ARG A 807 16.92 -20.30 8.90
N ILE A 808 15.76 -20.80 8.49
CA ILE A 808 15.50 -22.22 8.25
C ILE A 808 16.07 -22.58 6.87
N PRO A 809 16.73 -23.74 6.72
CA PRO A 809 17.26 -24.20 5.43
C PRO A 809 16.15 -24.47 4.41
N SER A 810 16.38 -24.16 3.13
CA SER A 810 15.39 -24.37 2.05
C SER A 810 14.94 -25.82 1.91
N ALA A 811 15.79 -26.80 2.26
CA ALA A 811 15.45 -28.22 2.26
C ALA A 811 14.22 -28.58 3.12
N PHE A 812 13.86 -27.77 4.12
CA PHE A 812 12.67 -27.97 4.95
C PHE A 812 11.38 -27.40 4.33
N PHE A 813 11.49 -26.65 3.22
CA PHE A 813 10.36 -26.11 2.46
C PHE A 813 10.02 -26.95 1.23
N ALA A 814 10.88 -27.90 0.85
CA ALA A 814 10.60 -28.82 -0.26
C ALA A 814 9.28 -29.58 -0.01
N PRO A 815 8.37 -29.67 -1.00
CA PRO A 815 7.07 -30.33 -0.80
C PRO A 815 7.22 -31.83 -0.51
N GLU A 816 8.32 -32.45 -0.93
CA GLU A 816 8.59 -33.88 -0.72
C GLU A 816 9.01 -34.21 0.71
N VAL A 817 9.41 -33.24 1.54
CA VAL A 817 9.92 -33.51 2.90
C VAL A 817 8.83 -34.05 3.83
N SER A 818 9.19 -35.01 4.68
CA SER A 818 8.27 -35.64 5.61
C SER A 818 7.86 -34.72 6.76
N ALA A 819 6.62 -34.91 7.23
CA ALA A 819 6.09 -34.15 8.36
C ALA A 819 6.92 -34.34 9.64
N ASP A 820 7.46 -35.53 9.87
CA ASP A 820 8.25 -35.85 11.06
C ASP A 820 9.58 -35.06 11.10
N VAL A 821 10.27 -34.94 9.97
CA VAL A 821 11.51 -34.18 9.87
C VAL A 821 11.28 -32.69 10.16
N VAL A 822 10.22 -32.10 9.57
CA VAL A 822 9.89 -30.68 9.82
C VAL A 822 9.35 -30.49 11.24
N ALA A 823 8.56 -31.42 11.77
CA ALA A 823 8.05 -31.37 13.14
C ALA A 823 9.20 -31.37 14.15
N ASN A 824 10.24 -32.17 13.93
CA ASN A 824 11.42 -32.20 14.78
C ASN A 824 12.26 -30.92 14.68
N LEU A 825 12.36 -30.28 13.51
CA LEU A 825 12.96 -28.95 13.41
C LEU A 825 12.18 -27.92 14.24
N VAL A 826 10.86 -27.88 14.08
CA VAL A 826 9.97 -26.95 14.80
C VAL A 826 10.00 -27.22 16.31
N PHE A 827 10.06 -28.49 16.72
CA PHE A 827 10.33 -28.89 18.10
C PHE A 827 11.56 -28.16 18.63
N GLY A 828 12.68 -28.26 17.92
CA GLY A 828 13.97 -27.73 18.39
C GLY A 828 13.92 -26.22 18.59
N LEU A 829 13.24 -25.51 17.68
CA LEU A 829 13.02 -24.07 17.75
C LEU A 829 12.11 -23.66 18.92
N PHE A 830 10.98 -24.35 19.12
CA PHE A 830 10.02 -23.96 20.15
C PHE A 830 10.41 -24.39 21.56
N GLU A 831 11.20 -25.45 21.73
CA GLU A 831 11.76 -25.79 23.05
C GLU A 831 12.89 -24.84 23.49
N SER A 832 13.60 -24.21 22.55
CA SER A 832 14.65 -23.23 22.87
C SER A 832 14.06 -21.85 23.24
N ASP A 833 13.45 -21.17 22.27
CA ASP A 833 13.00 -19.77 22.39
C ASP A 833 11.48 -19.61 22.35
N GLY A 834 10.74 -20.72 22.29
CA GLY A 834 9.29 -20.70 22.33
C GLY A 834 8.73 -20.36 23.72
N TRP A 835 7.49 -19.90 23.75
CA TRP A 835 6.77 -19.59 24.98
C TRP A 835 5.30 -20.04 24.89
N VAL A 836 4.74 -20.42 26.03
CA VAL A 836 3.32 -20.75 26.21
C VAL A 836 2.72 -19.74 27.17
N GLY A 837 1.57 -19.18 26.83
CA GLY A 837 0.92 -18.16 27.65
C GLY A 837 -0.58 -18.11 27.46
N ARG A 838 -1.23 -17.19 28.19
CA ARG A 838 -2.67 -16.93 28.06
C ARG A 838 -2.91 -15.47 27.67
N GLU A 839 -4.01 -15.23 26.99
CA GLU A 839 -4.55 -13.89 26.74
C GLU A 839 -5.26 -13.36 27.99
N GLN A 840 -5.56 -12.05 28.02
CA GLN A 840 -6.38 -11.44 29.08
C GLN A 840 -7.76 -12.10 29.20
N THR A 841 -8.27 -12.64 28.09
CA THR A 841 -9.53 -13.39 27.99
C THR A 841 -9.44 -14.81 28.59
N GLY A 842 -8.24 -15.26 28.98
CA GLY A 842 -7.97 -16.62 29.46
C GLY A 842 -7.65 -17.63 28.35
N ALA A 843 -7.78 -17.24 27.08
CA ALA A 843 -7.51 -18.09 25.92
C ALA A 843 -6.02 -18.49 25.85
N LEU A 844 -5.75 -19.76 25.56
CA LEU A 844 -4.41 -20.30 25.43
C LEU A 844 -3.76 -19.85 24.11
N ARG A 845 -2.47 -19.53 24.16
CA ARG A 845 -1.64 -19.17 23.00
C ARG A 845 -0.21 -19.63 23.21
N LEU A 846 0.52 -19.82 22.13
CA LEU A 846 1.96 -20.05 22.14
C LEU A 846 2.63 -19.22 21.04
N GLY A 847 3.94 -19.08 21.12
CA GLY A 847 4.67 -18.34 20.10
C GLY A 847 6.17 -18.51 20.21
N TYR A 848 6.86 -17.89 19.26
CA TYR A 848 8.31 -17.89 19.10
C TYR A 848 8.79 -16.46 18.87
N ALA A 849 9.86 -16.05 19.52
CA ALA A 849 10.39 -14.70 19.43
C ALA A 849 11.83 -14.72 18.88
N THR A 850 12.11 -13.87 17.90
CA THR A 850 13.43 -13.81 17.24
C THR A 850 13.78 -12.40 16.81
N THR A 851 15.07 -12.12 16.62
CA THR A 851 15.55 -10.88 15.99
C THR A 851 15.75 -11.02 14.48
N SER A 852 15.40 -12.17 13.89
CA SER A 852 15.43 -12.40 12.44
C SER A 852 14.01 -12.32 11.88
N GLU A 853 13.73 -11.31 11.04
CA GLU A 853 12.47 -11.19 10.29
C GLU A 853 12.24 -12.43 9.42
N GLN A 854 13.28 -12.85 8.69
CA GLN A 854 13.22 -14.00 7.79
C GLN A 854 12.83 -15.28 8.52
N LEU A 855 13.41 -15.55 9.69
CA LEU A 855 13.09 -16.73 10.50
C LEU A 855 11.63 -16.70 10.97
N ALA A 856 11.12 -15.53 11.35
CA ALA A 856 9.74 -15.40 11.81
C ALA A 856 8.73 -15.71 10.69
N HIS A 857 8.96 -15.18 9.47
CA HIS A 857 8.11 -15.50 8.32
C HIS A 857 8.27 -16.96 7.87
N GLN A 858 9.47 -17.52 7.94
CA GLN A 858 9.72 -18.94 7.65
C GLN A 858 8.94 -19.88 8.57
N ILE A 859 8.93 -19.60 9.87
CA ILE A 859 8.12 -20.35 10.84
C ILE A 859 6.63 -20.17 10.54
N HIS A 860 6.19 -18.95 10.20
CA HIS A 860 4.80 -18.70 9.82
C HIS A 860 4.34 -19.62 8.67
N TRP A 861 5.10 -19.65 7.57
CA TRP A 861 4.77 -20.45 6.38
C TRP A 861 4.93 -21.95 6.60
N ILE A 862 5.93 -22.41 7.37
CA ILE A 862 6.04 -23.83 7.75
C ILE A 862 4.82 -24.30 8.54
N LEU A 863 4.31 -23.48 9.46
CA LEU A 863 3.14 -23.84 10.26
C LEU A 863 1.87 -23.97 9.39
N LEU A 864 1.76 -23.21 8.30
CA LEU A 864 0.64 -23.34 7.36
C LEU A 864 0.59 -24.70 6.66
N ARG A 865 1.70 -25.46 6.57
CA ARG A 865 1.68 -26.82 5.99
C ARG A 865 0.81 -27.80 6.79
N TRP A 866 0.72 -27.60 8.10
CA TRP A 866 -0.21 -28.32 8.98
C TRP A 866 -1.57 -27.63 9.13
N GLY A 867 -1.83 -26.55 8.40
CA GLY A 867 -3.03 -25.72 8.58
C GLY A 867 -3.04 -24.92 9.89
N ILE A 868 -1.87 -24.74 10.54
CA ILE A 868 -1.75 -24.01 11.81
C ILE A 868 -1.60 -22.52 11.52
N GLY A 869 -2.71 -21.79 11.64
CA GLY A 869 -2.73 -20.36 11.37
C GLY A 869 -2.03 -19.54 12.47
N SER A 870 -0.93 -18.89 12.13
CA SER A 870 -0.16 -17.99 13.01
C SER A 870 -0.15 -16.54 12.49
N THR A 871 0.35 -15.60 13.29
CA THR A 871 0.57 -14.20 12.89
C THR A 871 1.97 -13.76 13.27
N VAL A 872 2.68 -13.05 12.39
CA VAL A 872 3.96 -12.41 12.69
C VAL A 872 3.72 -10.99 13.19
N ARG A 873 4.33 -10.60 14.31
CA ARG A 873 4.22 -9.26 14.89
C ARG A 873 5.58 -8.67 15.16
N VAL A 874 5.77 -7.39 14.83
CA VAL A 874 6.96 -6.63 15.22
C VAL A 874 6.77 -6.05 16.62
N ARG A 875 7.80 -6.18 17.44
CA ARG A 875 7.94 -5.52 18.75
C ARG A 875 9.18 -4.65 18.75
N GLU A 876 8.96 -3.34 18.77
CA GLU A 876 10.04 -2.36 18.88
C GLU A 876 10.83 -2.53 20.19
N PRO A 877 12.16 -2.32 20.19
CA PRO A 877 12.99 -2.46 21.39
C PRO A 877 12.59 -1.49 22.51
N SER A 878 11.98 -0.35 22.16
CA SER A 878 11.43 0.63 23.10
C SER A 878 10.21 0.13 23.88
N ALA A 879 9.43 -0.79 23.31
CA ALA A 879 8.24 -1.36 23.93
C ALA A 879 8.53 -2.60 24.79
N GLN A 880 9.77 -3.08 24.81
CA GLN A 880 10.17 -4.28 25.56
C GLN A 880 10.63 -3.94 26.98
N ARG A 881 10.24 -4.76 27.97
CA ARG A 881 10.87 -4.74 29.29
C ARG A 881 12.30 -5.26 29.14
N GLY A 882 13.30 -4.39 29.30
CA GLY A 882 14.71 -4.78 29.21
C GLY A 882 15.04 -5.97 30.13
N SER A 883 15.82 -6.91 29.59
CA SER A 883 16.28 -8.12 30.29
C SER A 883 17.18 -7.76 31.46
N ILE A 884 17.09 -8.50 32.56
CA ILE A 884 17.96 -8.28 33.72
C ILE A 884 19.19 -9.17 33.56
N ILE A 885 20.33 -8.57 33.23
CA ILE A 885 21.62 -9.26 33.13
C ILE A 885 22.49 -8.76 34.28
N ARG A 886 22.88 -9.67 35.19
CA ARG A 886 23.67 -9.37 36.39
C ARG A 886 23.08 -8.20 37.23
N GLY A 887 21.76 -8.20 37.42
CA GLY A 887 21.06 -7.18 38.21
C GLY A 887 20.90 -5.82 37.53
N ARG A 888 21.34 -5.66 36.26
CA ARG A 888 21.14 -4.45 35.46
C ARG A 888 20.14 -4.71 34.34
N ARG A 889 19.26 -3.74 34.12
CA ARG A 889 18.29 -3.79 33.02
C ARG A 889 18.98 -3.40 31.72
N VAL A 890 19.12 -4.36 30.82
CA VAL A 890 19.72 -4.19 29.50
C VAL A 890 18.60 -4.20 28.47
N GLN A 891 18.49 -3.11 27.71
CA GLN A 891 17.48 -2.98 26.66
C GLN A 891 18.06 -3.49 25.34
N GLY A 892 17.27 -4.27 24.60
CA GLY A 892 17.64 -4.70 23.25
C GLY A 892 17.76 -3.48 22.32
N LYS A 893 18.68 -3.52 21.36
CA LYS A 893 18.84 -2.46 20.34
C LYS A 893 18.10 -2.74 19.04
N LEU A 894 17.68 -3.98 18.83
CA LEU A 894 17.07 -4.46 17.58
C LEU A 894 15.59 -4.78 17.79
N PRO A 895 14.74 -4.58 16.76
CA PRO A 895 13.37 -5.06 16.78
C PRO A 895 13.32 -6.58 16.92
N CYS A 896 12.23 -7.06 17.52
CA CYS A 896 11.97 -8.49 17.70
C CYS A 896 10.68 -8.87 16.99
N TRP A 897 10.72 -9.92 16.19
CA TRP A 897 9.58 -10.51 15.52
C TRP A 897 9.05 -11.67 16.36
N GLU A 898 7.74 -11.65 16.60
CA GLU A 898 7.03 -12.66 17.35
C GLU A 898 6.07 -13.39 16.42
N VAL A 899 6.30 -14.69 16.22
CA VAL A 899 5.33 -15.59 15.62
C VAL A 899 4.38 -16.04 16.71
N ARG A 900 3.08 -15.78 16.52
CA ARG A 900 2.05 -16.11 17.51
C ARG A 900 1.01 -17.06 16.93
N VAL A 901 0.83 -18.20 17.59
CA VAL A 901 -0.26 -19.14 17.34
C VAL A 901 -1.36 -18.89 18.38
N ALA A 902 -2.53 -18.46 17.90
CA ALA A 902 -3.67 -18.12 18.73
C ALA A 902 -4.94 -18.85 18.28
N GLY A 903 -5.86 -19.02 19.23
CA GLY A 903 -7.06 -19.84 19.06
C GLY A 903 -6.79 -21.30 19.41
N ILE A 904 -7.69 -21.88 20.21
CA ILE A 904 -7.48 -23.21 20.80
C ILE A 904 -7.31 -24.31 19.75
N GLU A 905 -7.94 -24.19 18.59
CA GLU A 905 -7.81 -25.14 17.48
C GLU A 905 -6.38 -25.18 16.93
N ASN A 906 -5.77 -24.02 16.63
CA ASN A 906 -4.39 -23.98 16.16
C ASN A 906 -3.40 -24.42 17.24
N VAL A 907 -3.70 -24.13 18.51
CA VAL A 907 -2.87 -24.56 19.63
C VAL A 907 -2.91 -26.08 19.84
N ARG A 908 -4.07 -26.71 19.64
CA ARG A 908 -4.20 -28.18 19.65
C ARG A 908 -3.53 -28.80 18.43
N ALA A 909 -3.82 -28.31 17.23
CA ALA A 909 -3.17 -28.77 16.00
C ALA A 909 -1.63 -28.67 16.10
N PHE A 910 -1.11 -27.62 16.73
CA PHE A 910 0.32 -27.50 17.02
C PHE A 910 0.81 -28.57 18.02
N ALA A 911 0.09 -28.81 19.12
CA ALA A 911 0.47 -29.83 20.10
C ALA A 911 0.40 -31.25 19.54
N ASP A 912 -0.54 -31.51 18.63
CA ASP A 912 -0.71 -32.82 17.99
C ASP A 912 0.34 -33.06 16.89
N ALA A 913 0.70 -32.01 16.13
CA ALA A 913 1.67 -32.11 15.04
C ALA A 913 3.13 -32.10 15.51
N ILE A 914 3.45 -31.37 16.59
CA ILE A 914 4.83 -31.15 17.04
C ILE A 914 5.07 -31.90 18.34
N PRO A 915 5.91 -32.96 18.36
CA PRO A 915 6.02 -33.90 19.49
C PRO A 915 6.86 -33.35 20.66
N MET A 916 6.50 -32.18 21.19
CA MET A 916 7.24 -31.47 22.24
C MET A 916 7.14 -32.17 23.61
N TRP A 917 8.22 -32.83 24.02
CA TRP A 917 8.37 -33.47 25.33
C TRP A 917 9.20 -32.65 26.33
N GLY A 918 9.84 -31.57 25.88
CA GLY A 918 10.66 -30.71 26.72
C GLY A 918 9.84 -29.81 27.66
N PRO A 919 10.49 -28.87 28.35
CA PRO A 919 9.84 -27.99 29.32
C PRO A 919 8.68 -27.18 28.74
N ARG A 920 8.80 -26.69 27.49
CA ARG A 920 7.73 -25.92 26.84
C ARG A 920 6.57 -26.82 26.42
N GLY A 921 6.84 -28.03 25.94
CA GLY A 921 5.84 -29.04 25.63
C GLY A 921 5.08 -29.54 26.86
N LYS A 922 5.78 -29.80 27.96
CA LYS A 922 5.18 -30.11 29.27
C LYS A 922 4.26 -28.97 29.74
N ALA A 923 4.71 -27.71 29.61
CA ALA A 923 3.91 -26.54 29.95
C ALA A 923 2.66 -26.40 29.05
N LEU A 924 2.80 -26.65 27.74
CA LEU A 924 1.70 -26.66 26.78
C LEU A 924 0.65 -27.71 27.13
N THR A 925 1.09 -28.95 27.37
CA THR A 925 0.23 -30.09 27.75
C THR A 925 -0.53 -29.80 29.04
N ALA A 926 0.17 -29.32 30.08
CA ALA A 926 -0.45 -28.93 31.34
C ALA A 926 -1.44 -27.77 31.19
N ALA A 927 -1.17 -26.83 30.28
CA ALA A 927 -2.06 -25.71 30.00
C ALA A 927 -3.32 -26.15 29.24
N LEU A 928 -3.19 -27.10 28.29
CA LEU A 928 -4.29 -27.70 27.53
C LEU A 928 -5.22 -28.53 28.42
N ALA A 929 -4.67 -29.32 29.35
CA ALA A 929 -5.45 -30.11 30.31
C ALA A 929 -6.38 -29.27 31.20
N LYS A 930 -6.04 -27.99 31.42
CA LYS A 930 -6.84 -27.03 32.21
C LYS A 930 -7.94 -26.31 31.43
N VAL A 931 -8.09 -26.58 30.13
CA VAL A 931 -9.12 -25.95 29.28
C VAL A 931 -10.38 -26.83 29.27
N SER A 932 -11.22 -26.69 30.30
CA SER A 932 -12.53 -27.37 30.40
C SER A 932 -13.67 -26.34 30.29
N GLY A 933 -14.28 -26.19 29.11
CA GLY A 933 -15.52 -25.40 28.91
C GLY A 933 -15.53 -24.43 27.73
N ARG A 934 -16.72 -24.27 27.12
CA ARG A 934 -17.12 -23.50 25.92
C ARG A 934 -16.00 -22.72 25.19
N ASN A 935 -15.62 -23.27 24.04
CA ASN A 935 -14.79 -22.62 23.02
C ASN A 935 -15.40 -21.27 22.60
N ARG A 936 -14.83 -20.16 23.04
CA ARG A 936 -14.98 -18.88 22.34
C ARG A 936 -13.92 -18.84 21.25
N GLY A 937 -14.29 -19.35 20.09
CA GLY A 937 -13.42 -19.34 18.91
C GLY A 937 -13.24 -17.92 18.35
N SER A 938 -12.12 -17.76 17.64
CA SER A 938 -11.80 -16.62 16.77
C SER A 938 -12.84 -16.48 15.65
N GLN A 939 -12.87 -15.39 14.87
CA GLN A 939 -13.76 -15.24 13.71
C GLN A 939 -13.56 -16.31 12.60
N ARG A 940 -12.62 -17.26 12.77
CA ARG A 940 -12.32 -18.47 11.96
C ARG A 940 -13.42 -19.55 11.92
N ILE A 941 -14.59 -19.32 12.51
CA ILE A 941 -15.56 -20.40 12.83
C ILE A 941 -16.52 -20.74 11.69
N TYR A 942 -16.69 -19.96 10.63
CA TYR A 942 -17.79 -20.17 9.65
C TYR A 942 -17.31 -20.58 8.25
N LEU A 943 -18.09 -21.42 7.54
CA LEU A 943 -17.91 -21.72 6.11
C LEU A 943 -18.16 -20.46 5.26
N SER A 944 -17.71 -20.47 4.01
CA SER A 944 -18.07 -19.44 3.03
C SER A 944 -19.57 -19.48 2.73
N ASP A 945 -20.12 -18.40 2.15
CA ASP A 945 -21.52 -18.44 1.68
C ASP A 945 -21.70 -19.47 0.55
N ALA A 946 -20.70 -19.61 -0.31
CA ALA A 946 -20.71 -20.54 -1.43
C ALA A 946 -20.80 -22.00 -0.95
N ASP A 947 -20.16 -22.35 0.17
CA ASP A 947 -20.11 -23.73 0.69
C ASP A 947 -21.23 -24.05 1.68
N THR A 948 -21.89 -23.03 2.23
CA THR A 948 -22.92 -23.18 3.26
C THR A 948 -24.12 -23.98 2.74
N GLU A 949 -24.66 -23.64 1.58
CA GLU A 949 -25.83 -24.33 1.01
C GLU A 949 -25.50 -25.73 0.47
N PRO A 950 -24.38 -25.97 -0.22
CA PRO A 950 -23.93 -27.32 -0.59
C PRO A 950 -23.83 -28.26 0.61
N VAL A 951 -23.26 -27.81 1.74
CA VAL A 951 -23.17 -28.63 2.96
C VAL A 951 -24.56 -28.91 3.55
N LEU A 952 -25.43 -27.90 3.62
CA LEU A 952 -26.80 -28.11 4.09
C LEU A 952 -27.58 -29.07 3.18
N ALA A 953 -27.42 -28.95 1.86
CA ALA A 953 -28.04 -29.82 0.88
C ALA A 953 -27.52 -31.26 0.99
N HIS A 954 -26.21 -31.45 1.15
CA HIS A 954 -25.58 -32.76 1.35
C HIS A 954 -26.07 -33.44 2.63
N LEU A 955 -26.10 -32.70 3.75
CA LEU A 955 -26.62 -33.21 5.03
C LEU A 955 -28.10 -33.59 4.93
N ARG A 956 -28.93 -32.78 4.25
CA ARG A 956 -30.34 -33.12 3.96
C ARG A 956 -30.46 -34.37 3.09
N GLY A 957 -29.61 -34.48 2.06
CA GLY A 957 -29.57 -35.63 1.16
C GLY A 957 -29.19 -36.95 1.85
N ARG A 958 -28.31 -36.90 2.86
CA ARG A 958 -27.98 -38.06 3.73
C ARG A 958 -29.04 -38.34 4.81
N GLY A 959 -30.12 -37.56 4.89
CA GLY A 959 -31.18 -37.74 5.89
C GLY A 959 -30.77 -37.33 7.31
N VAL A 960 -29.76 -36.47 7.46
CA VAL A 960 -29.30 -36.00 8.77
C VAL A 960 -30.35 -35.07 9.39
N SER A 961 -30.92 -35.49 10.52
CA SER A 961 -31.99 -34.73 11.18
C SER A 961 -31.44 -33.62 12.11
N PRO A 962 -32.18 -32.52 12.31
CA PRO A 962 -31.83 -31.51 13.33
C PRO A 962 -31.62 -32.12 14.73
N ALA A 963 -32.42 -33.12 15.11
CA ALA A 963 -32.28 -33.81 16.40
C ALA A 963 -30.94 -34.55 16.51
N PHE A 964 -30.54 -35.26 15.45
CA PHE A 964 -29.23 -35.93 15.40
C PHE A 964 -28.08 -34.93 15.50
N VAL A 965 -28.16 -33.80 14.79
CA VAL A 965 -27.15 -32.73 14.89
C VAL A 965 -27.10 -32.14 16.30
N ALA A 966 -28.25 -31.89 16.94
CA ALA A 966 -28.30 -31.40 18.31
C ALA A 966 -27.62 -32.38 19.28
N GLN A 967 -27.83 -33.69 19.10
CA GLN A 967 -27.20 -34.75 19.88
C GLN A 967 -25.67 -34.74 19.71
N ILE A 968 -25.16 -34.73 18.47
CA ILE A 968 -23.72 -34.69 18.17
C ILE A 968 -23.05 -33.42 18.74
N LEU A 969 -23.76 -32.29 18.71
CA LEU A 969 -23.25 -31.02 19.20
C LEU A 969 -23.42 -30.79 20.71
N GLY A 970 -24.14 -31.66 21.41
CA GLY A 970 -24.46 -31.53 22.84
C GLY A 970 -25.38 -30.35 23.14
N LEU A 971 -26.40 -30.13 22.29
CA LEU A 971 -27.40 -29.07 22.43
C LEU A 971 -28.73 -29.64 22.98
N ASP A 972 -29.47 -28.80 23.71
CA ASP A 972 -30.69 -29.17 24.43
C ASP A 972 -31.83 -29.58 23.46
N GLU A 973 -32.33 -30.82 23.54
CA GLU A 973 -33.34 -31.36 22.63
C GLU A 973 -34.66 -30.57 22.67
N HIS A 974 -35.00 -29.96 23.80
CA HIS A 974 -36.24 -29.19 23.98
C HIS A 974 -36.18 -27.75 23.42
N LYS A 975 -35.01 -27.28 22.96
CA LYS A 975 -34.82 -25.99 22.26
C LYS A 975 -34.52 -26.16 20.77
N SER A 976 -34.56 -27.40 20.26
CA SER A 976 -34.04 -27.83 18.96
C SER A 976 -35.02 -27.72 17.78
N ALA A 977 -36.21 -27.12 17.98
CA ALA A 977 -37.24 -26.92 16.96
C ALA A 977 -36.85 -25.96 15.81
N SER A 978 -35.56 -25.70 15.66
CA SER A 978 -34.97 -24.62 14.91
C SER A 978 -34.01 -25.30 13.92
N GLY A 979 -34.33 -25.31 12.61
CA GLY A 979 -33.74 -26.22 11.60
C GLY A 979 -32.20 -26.31 11.54
N LEU A 980 -31.68 -27.24 10.70
CA LEU A 980 -30.24 -27.54 10.55
C LEU A 980 -29.34 -26.29 10.52
N GLN A 981 -29.74 -25.26 9.78
CA GLN A 981 -29.02 -23.99 9.69
C GLN A 981 -28.90 -23.29 11.05
N GLN A 982 -29.95 -23.25 11.87
CA GLN A 982 -29.89 -22.61 13.18
C GLN A 982 -29.03 -23.39 14.19
N LEU A 983 -29.04 -24.73 14.10
CA LEU A 983 -28.18 -25.60 14.90
C LEU A 983 -26.72 -25.56 14.48
N LEU A 984 -26.42 -25.28 13.22
CA LEU A 984 -25.07 -25.18 12.69
C LEU A 984 -24.54 -23.74 12.65
N GLY A 985 -25.40 -22.72 12.62
CA GLY A 985 -25.10 -21.29 12.65
C GLY A 985 -26.12 -20.44 11.88
N ALA A 986 -26.75 -19.46 12.54
CA ALA A 986 -27.95 -18.73 12.08
C ALA A 986 -27.87 -18.01 10.70
N HIS A 987 -26.69 -17.93 10.07
CA HIS A 987 -26.49 -17.33 8.74
C HIS A 987 -25.46 -18.09 7.89
N ARG A 988 -24.39 -18.62 8.49
CA ARG A 988 -23.38 -19.48 7.86
C ARG A 988 -23.08 -20.66 8.79
N LEU A 989 -22.74 -21.82 8.24
CA LEU A 989 -22.43 -22.99 9.08
C LEU A 989 -21.13 -22.81 9.82
N ARG A 990 -21.12 -23.19 11.09
CA ARG A 990 -19.89 -23.22 11.86
C ARG A 990 -19.05 -24.44 11.50
N ARG A 991 -17.82 -24.24 11.01
CA ARG A 991 -16.82 -25.25 10.66
C ARG A 991 -16.53 -26.22 11.81
N ASP A 992 -16.49 -25.76 13.06
CA ASP A 992 -16.28 -26.66 14.21
C ASP A 992 -17.44 -27.66 14.39
N ARG A 993 -18.67 -27.21 14.09
CA ARG A 993 -19.87 -28.06 14.11
C ARG A 993 -19.91 -28.99 12.90
N VAL A 994 -19.52 -28.51 11.73
CA VAL A 994 -19.38 -29.31 10.51
C VAL A 994 -18.27 -30.36 10.67
N GLY A 995 -17.16 -30.03 11.34
CA GLY A 995 -16.07 -30.96 11.65
C GLY A 995 -16.50 -32.09 12.57
N ARG A 996 -17.24 -31.79 13.64
CA ARG A 996 -17.83 -32.83 14.50
C ARG A 996 -18.80 -33.74 13.74
N LEU A 997 -19.52 -33.18 12.76
CA LEU A 997 -20.38 -33.98 11.89
C LEU A 997 -19.57 -34.82 10.91
N ALA A 998 -18.49 -34.28 10.32
CA ALA A 998 -17.58 -35.03 9.46
C ALA A 998 -16.98 -36.23 10.20
N GLU A 999 -16.53 -36.02 11.45
CA GLU A 999 -16.03 -37.08 12.34
C GLU A 999 -17.12 -38.10 12.72
N ALA A 1000 -18.31 -37.64 13.11
CA ALA A 1000 -19.38 -38.52 13.54
C ALA A 1000 -20.01 -39.33 12.39
N LEU A 1001 -19.97 -38.80 11.17
CA LEU A 1001 -20.54 -39.41 9.96
C LEU A 1001 -19.48 -40.10 9.08
N ASP A 1002 -18.20 -39.93 9.40
CA ASP A 1002 -17.05 -40.30 8.56
C ASP A 1002 -17.26 -39.88 7.09
N ASP A 1003 -17.52 -38.58 6.89
CA ASP A 1003 -18.04 -38.05 5.62
C ASP A 1003 -16.96 -37.30 4.85
N THR A 1004 -16.50 -37.92 3.75
CA THR A 1004 -15.44 -37.41 2.89
C THR A 1004 -15.75 -36.04 2.28
N PHE A 1005 -17.01 -35.78 1.89
CA PHE A 1005 -17.40 -34.48 1.34
C PHE A 1005 -17.31 -33.38 2.39
N LEU A 1006 -17.73 -33.67 3.64
CA LEU A 1006 -17.57 -32.71 4.73
C LEU A 1006 -16.10 -32.47 5.06
N TYR A 1007 -15.25 -33.50 4.97
CA TYR A 1007 -13.80 -33.34 5.11
C TYR A 1007 -13.20 -32.47 4.00
N ASP A 1008 -13.61 -32.66 2.75
CA ASP A 1008 -13.14 -31.87 1.61
C ASP A 1008 -13.56 -30.40 1.72
N VAL A 1009 -14.80 -30.12 2.13
CA VAL A 1009 -15.27 -28.75 2.41
C VAL A 1009 -14.51 -28.12 3.59
N LEU A 1010 -14.08 -28.93 4.56
CA LEU A 1010 -13.25 -28.48 5.66
C LEU A 1010 -11.76 -28.30 5.29
N ALA A 1011 -11.32 -28.87 4.17
CA ALA A 1011 -9.93 -28.85 3.68
C ALA A 1011 -9.56 -27.58 2.89
N ASP A 1012 -10.47 -26.59 2.80
CA ASP A 1012 -10.24 -25.28 2.16
C ASP A 1012 -8.84 -24.70 2.48
N GLN A 1013 -8.05 -24.46 1.43
CA GLN A 1013 -6.67 -23.96 1.52
C GLN A 1013 -6.60 -22.46 1.79
N MET A 1014 -7.73 -21.75 1.65
CA MET A 1014 -7.84 -20.32 1.94
C MET A 1014 -8.65 -20.07 3.21
N CYS A 1015 -8.48 -18.89 3.79
CA CYS A 1015 -9.41 -18.36 4.78
C CYS A 1015 -9.49 -16.85 4.66
N TYR A 1016 -10.47 -16.24 5.33
CA TYR A 1016 -10.72 -14.81 5.19
C TYR A 1016 -10.46 -14.04 6.50
N LEU A 1017 -9.76 -12.91 6.38
CA LEU A 1017 -9.54 -11.95 7.46
C LEU A 1017 -10.42 -10.73 7.28
N THR A 1018 -10.93 -10.20 8.38
CA THR A 1018 -11.74 -8.99 8.36
C THR A 1018 -10.84 -7.75 8.28
N VAL A 1019 -11.10 -6.87 7.33
CA VAL A 1019 -10.54 -5.52 7.26
C VAL A 1019 -10.95 -4.77 8.52
N THR A 1020 -9.98 -4.34 9.31
CA THR A 1020 -10.21 -3.56 10.53
C THR A 1020 -10.22 -2.08 10.26
N GLU A 1021 -9.46 -1.62 9.28
CA GLU A 1021 -9.24 -0.21 9.00
C GLU A 1021 -8.71 -0.03 7.57
N VAL A 1022 -9.19 1.01 6.89
CA VAL A 1022 -8.60 1.53 5.65
C VAL A 1022 -7.78 2.76 6.01
N LEU A 1023 -6.50 2.74 5.67
CA LEU A 1023 -5.52 3.75 6.04
C LEU A 1023 -5.51 4.89 5.01
N PRO A 1024 -5.16 6.12 5.42
CA PRO A 1024 -5.08 7.25 4.53
C PRO A 1024 -4.14 6.99 3.36
N ALA A 1025 -4.53 7.48 2.18
CA ALA A 1025 -3.68 7.39 1.00
C ALA A 1025 -2.33 8.10 1.22
N ARG A 1026 -1.25 7.52 0.70
CA ARG A 1026 0.10 8.09 0.67
C ARG A 1026 0.72 7.87 -0.70
N ARG A 1027 1.77 8.63 -1.04
CA ARG A 1027 2.61 8.29 -2.19
C ARG A 1027 3.73 7.34 -1.76
N ALA A 1028 3.97 6.34 -2.59
CA ALA A 1028 5.06 5.38 -2.44
C ALA A 1028 5.51 4.92 -3.83
N ARG A 1029 6.76 4.46 -3.96
CA ARG A 1029 7.18 3.74 -5.17
C ARG A 1029 6.35 2.46 -5.28
N THR A 1030 5.91 2.13 -6.48
CA THR A 1030 5.01 1.01 -6.71
C THR A 1030 5.55 0.04 -7.73
N PHE A 1031 5.23 -1.22 -7.53
CA PHE A 1031 5.80 -2.35 -8.23
C PHE A 1031 4.72 -3.35 -8.58
N ASP A 1032 5.01 -4.17 -9.58
CA ASP A 1032 4.19 -5.32 -9.92
C ASP A 1032 5.03 -6.43 -10.54
N VAL A 1033 4.52 -7.66 -10.51
CA VAL A 1033 5.17 -8.84 -11.05
C VAL A 1033 4.17 -9.68 -11.84
N GLU A 1034 4.61 -10.22 -12.98
CA GLU A 1034 3.81 -11.20 -13.70
C GLU A 1034 4.06 -12.60 -13.15
N VAL A 1035 2.98 -13.28 -12.81
CA VAL A 1035 3.01 -14.65 -12.28
C VAL A 1035 2.47 -15.58 -13.34
N ASP A 1036 3.21 -16.66 -13.58
CA ASP A 1036 2.89 -17.67 -14.59
C ASP A 1036 1.51 -18.29 -14.37
N GLU A 1037 0.74 -18.44 -15.45
CA GLU A 1037 -0.61 -19.02 -15.57
C GLU A 1037 -1.75 -18.39 -14.74
N LEU A 1038 -1.52 -18.17 -13.45
CA LEU A 1038 -2.57 -17.86 -12.47
C LEU A 1038 -2.78 -16.36 -12.28
N HIS A 1039 -1.82 -15.53 -12.70
CA HIS A 1039 -1.95 -14.07 -12.73
C HIS A 1039 -2.34 -13.45 -11.38
N ASN A 1040 -1.90 -14.05 -10.27
CA ASN A 1040 -2.10 -13.54 -8.92
C ASN A 1040 -0.98 -14.04 -8.00
N LEU A 1041 -0.83 -13.42 -6.84
CA LEU A 1041 0.15 -13.81 -5.82
C LEU A 1041 -0.37 -13.54 -4.41
N THR A 1042 0.34 -14.08 -3.43
CA THR A 1042 0.17 -13.73 -2.02
C THR A 1042 1.20 -12.67 -1.63
N ALA A 1043 0.73 -11.49 -1.25
CA ALA A 1043 1.52 -10.37 -0.76
C ALA A 1043 1.03 -9.97 0.64
N GLU A 1044 1.94 -9.84 1.62
CA GLU A 1044 1.58 -9.56 3.03
C GLU A 1044 0.55 -10.56 3.61
N ASP A 1045 0.69 -11.84 3.27
CA ASP A 1045 -0.26 -12.93 3.55
C ASP A 1045 -1.64 -12.76 2.89
N ILE A 1046 -1.85 -11.78 2.01
CA ILE A 1046 -3.14 -11.50 1.36
C ILE A 1046 -3.05 -11.87 -0.12
N LEU A 1047 -4.09 -12.52 -0.65
CA LEU A 1047 -4.17 -12.84 -2.09
C LEU A 1047 -4.55 -11.60 -2.90
N VAL A 1048 -3.68 -11.26 -3.84
CA VAL A 1048 -3.79 -10.10 -4.71
C VAL A 1048 -3.56 -10.48 -6.18
N HIS A 1049 -4.19 -9.74 -7.09
CA HIS A 1049 -4.07 -9.96 -8.52
C HIS A 1049 -2.80 -9.28 -9.07
N ASN A 1050 -2.18 -9.84 -10.11
CA ASN A 1050 -1.10 -9.15 -10.83
C ASN A 1050 -1.62 -7.99 -11.72
N CYS A 1051 -0.72 -7.19 -12.26
CA CYS A 1051 -0.98 -6.27 -13.37
C CYS A 1051 -0.26 -6.74 -14.65
N ALA A 1052 -0.70 -6.15 -15.76
CA ALA A 1052 -0.04 -6.24 -17.06
C ALA A 1052 0.95 -5.03 -17.19
N PRO A 1053 1.91 -5.03 -18.15
CA PRO A 1053 3.07 -4.10 -18.25
C PRO A 1053 2.86 -2.55 -18.26
N PRO A 1054 3.87 -1.71 -17.91
CA PRO A 1054 3.78 -0.35 -17.30
C PRO A 1054 3.30 0.87 -18.11
N PHE A 1055 3.03 1.97 -17.39
CA PHE A 1055 2.75 3.34 -17.87
C PHE A 1055 3.95 4.02 -18.57
N LYS A 1056 4.25 3.62 -19.80
CA LYS A 1056 5.17 4.37 -20.64
C LYS A 1056 4.40 5.39 -21.49
N GLN A 1057 5.05 6.50 -21.82
CA GLN A 1057 4.53 7.47 -22.78
C GLN A 1057 5.29 7.30 -24.08
N ALA A 1058 4.57 7.32 -25.20
CA ALA A 1058 5.13 7.36 -26.52
C ALA A 1058 4.74 8.68 -27.17
N GLU A 1059 5.70 9.31 -27.85
CA GLU A 1059 5.42 10.42 -28.75
C GLU A 1059 5.75 9.99 -30.17
N PHE A 1060 4.90 10.38 -31.11
CA PHE A 1060 5.12 10.16 -32.53
C PHE A 1060 4.33 11.18 -33.35
N ASP A 1061 4.74 11.32 -34.61
CA ASP A 1061 4.15 12.28 -35.54
C ASP A 1061 3.06 11.58 -36.37
N ILE A 1062 1.85 12.15 -36.42
CA ILE A 1062 0.77 11.73 -37.32
C ILE A 1062 0.67 12.76 -38.46
N MET A 1063 0.98 12.32 -39.67
CA MET A 1063 0.99 13.13 -40.88
C MET A 1063 -0.36 13.08 -41.58
N TYR A 1064 -0.88 14.23 -42.04
CA TYR A 1064 -2.18 14.28 -42.70
C TYR A 1064 -2.18 13.48 -44.00
N GLY A 1065 -3.17 12.59 -44.16
CA GLY A 1065 -3.30 11.70 -45.31
C GLY A 1065 -2.27 10.57 -45.41
N GLN A 1066 -1.29 10.49 -44.49
CA GLN A 1066 -0.23 9.47 -44.48
C GLN A 1066 -0.21 8.61 -43.19
N GLY A 1067 -0.78 9.10 -42.09
CA GLY A 1067 -0.85 8.36 -40.82
C GLY A 1067 0.39 8.52 -39.94
N ILE A 1068 0.64 7.54 -39.06
CA ILE A 1068 1.79 7.51 -38.15
C ILE A 1068 3.09 7.44 -38.96
N SER A 1069 4.03 8.37 -38.69
CA SER A 1069 5.33 8.38 -39.34
C SER A 1069 6.29 7.38 -38.70
N ARG A 1070 6.49 6.23 -39.37
CA ARG A 1070 7.49 5.22 -38.99
C ARG A 1070 8.91 5.81 -38.96
N GLU A 1071 9.32 6.47 -40.03
CA GLU A 1071 10.69 7.01 -40.17
C GLU A 1071 10.96 8.13 -39.15
N GLY A 1072 9.94 8.97 -38.87
CA GLY A 1072 10.01 9.97 -37.81
C GLY A 1072 10.23 9.34 -36.43
N GLY A 1073 9.56 8.22 -36.15
CA GLY A 1073 9.75 7.44 -34.92
C GLY A 1073 11.14 6.82 -34.82
N LEU A 1074 11.68 6.26 -35.90
CA LEU A 1074 13.04 5.70 -35.94
C LEU A 1074 14.12 6.75 -35.66
N ILE A 1075 13.94 7.97 -36.17
CA ILE A 1075 14.86 9.07 -35.89
C ILE A 1075 14.80 9.48 -34.42
N ASP A 1076 13.59 9.67 -33.88
CA ASP A 1076 13.41 10.10 -32.48
C ASP A 1076 13.98 9.06 -31.51
N VAL A 1077 13.58 7.79 -31.64
CA VAL A 1077 14.07 6.70 -30.79
C VAL A 1077 15.56 6.40 -31.06
N GLY A 1078 16.02 6.53 -32.29
CA GLY A 1078 17.43 6.39 -32.65
C GLY A 1078 18.31 7.44 -31.96
N VAL A 1079 17.82 8.69 -31.83
CA VAL A 1079 18.52 9.75 -31.09
C VAL A 1079 18.49 9.49 -29.59
N GLU A 1080 17.34 9.10 -29.04
CA GLU A 1080 17.20 8.78 -27.61
C GLU A 1080 18.10 7.60 -27.19
N THR A 1081 18.19 6.57 -28.02
CA THR A 1081 19.05 5.40 -27.78
C THR A 1081 20.52 5.66 -28.13
N GLY A 1082 20.84 6.81 -28.73
CA GLY A 1082 22.19 7.19 -29.14
C GLY A 1082 22.75 6.44 -30.36
N LEU A 1083 21.89 5.74 -31.12
CA LEU A 1083 22.24 5.11 -32.40
C LEU A 1083 22.33 6.15 -33.54
N VAL A 1084 21.46 7.16 -33.51
CA VAL A 1084 21.49 8.31 -34.42
C VAL A 1084 22.08 9.50 -33.69
N ARG A 1085 23.11 10.14 -34.26
CA ARG A 1085 23.72 11.35 -33.69
C ARG A 1085 23.11 12.62 -34.29
N LYS A 1086 22.70 13.54 -33.43
CA LYS A 1086 22.25 14.88 -33.79
C LYS A 1086 23.34 15.91 -33.48
N ALA A 1087 23.87 16.55 -34.52
CA ALA A 1087 24.89 17.61 -34.41
C ALA A 1087 24.36 18.91 -35.03
N GLY A 1088 23.83 19.81 -34.21
CA GLY A 1088 23.12 21.01 -34.68
C GLY A 1088 21.84 20.63 -35.43
N ALA A 1089 21.75 21.03 -36.70
CA ALA A 1089 20.62 20.69 -37.57
C ALA A 1089 20.78 19.34 -38.30
N TRP A 1090 21.93 18.67 -38.19
CA TRP A 1090 22.23 17.45 -38.95
C TRP A 1090 21.96 16.17 -38.16
N TYR A 1091 21.38 15.17 -38.82
CA TYR A 1091 21.21 13.79 -38.32
C TYR A 1091 22.18 12.84 -39.05
N THR A 1092 22.87 11.99 -38.30
CA THR A 1092 23.90 11.06 -38.81
C THR A 1092 23.80 9.68 -38.17
N TYR A 1093 24.06 8.63 -38.94
CA TYR A 1093 24.10 7.23 -38.49
C TYR A 1093 25.37 6.57 -39.02
N GLU A 1094 26.21 6.01 -38.13
CA GLU A 1094 27.51 5.37 -38.45
C GLU A 1094 28.48 6.12 -39.38
N GLY A 1095 28.30 7.44 -39.54
CA GLY A 1095 29.11 8.29 -40.43
C GLY A 1095 28.35 8.81 -41.65
N ASP A 1096 27.22 8.19 -41.99
CA ASP A 1096 26.34 8.62 -43.08
C ASP A 1096 25.44 9.78 -42.65
N GLN A 1097 25.29 10.76 -43.55
CA GLN A 1097 24.42 11.91 -43.34
C GLN A 1097 22.98 11.55 -43.74
N LEU A 1098 22.11 11.40 -42.75
CA LEU A 1098 20.69 11.17 -42.97
C LEU A 1098 20.00 12.43 -43.50
N GLY A 1099 20.43 13.62 -43.07
CA GLY A 1099 19.95 14.88 -43.62
C GLY A 1099 20.03 16.07 -42.67
N GLN A 1100 19.86 17.27 -43.24
CA GLN A 1100 19.76 18.53 -42.49
C GLN A 1100 18.30 18.83 -42.16
N GLY A 1101 17.92 18.73 -40.89
CA GLY A 1101 16.53 18.84 -40.42
C GLY A 1101 15.80 17.50 -40.43
N LYS A 1102 14.78 17.39 -39.57
CA LYS A 1102 14.07 16.12 -39.32
C LYS A 1102 13.31 15.62 -40.57
N GLU A 1103 12.72 16.53 -41.35
CA GLU A 1103 12.00 16.14 -42.58
C GLU A 1103 12.93 15.60 -43.67
N ASN A 1104 14.10 16.21 -43.87
CA ASN A 1104 15.06 15.68 -44.85
C ASN A 1104 15.59 14.30 -44.43
N ALA A 1105 15.85 14.09 -43.14
CA ALA A 1105 16.21 12.78 -42.61
C ALA A 1105 15.08 11.75 -42.77
N ARG A 1106 13.81 12.17 -42.63
CA ARG A 1106 12.64 11.32 -42.83
C ARG A 1106 12.51 10.88 -44.30
N THR A 1107 12.62 11.82 -45.23
CA THR A 1107 12.60 11.53 -46.68
C THR A 1107 13.75 10.59 -47.05
N PHE A 1108 14.94 10.81 -46.52
CA PHE A 1108 16.09 9.94 -46.77
C PHE A 1108 15.85 8.50 -46.30
N LEU A 1109 15.33 8.29 -45.10
CA LEU A 1109 15.00 6.94 -44.60
C LEU A 1109 13.88 6.28 -45.40
N ARG A 1110 12.92 7.07 -45.91
CA ARG A 1110 11.85 6.58 -46.76
C ARG A 1110 12.37 6.08 -48.11
N ASP A 1111 13.32 6.80 -48.69
CA ASP A 1111 13.97 6.43 -49.96
C ASP A 1111 14.98 5.27 -49.79
N ASN A 1112 15.39 4.97 -48.55
CA ASN A 1112 16.36 3.92 -48.20
C ASN A 1112 15.78 2.93 -47.16
N PRO A 1113 14.81 2.09 -47.54
CA PRO A 1113 14.10 1.20 -46.61
C PRO A 1113 14.99 0.15 -45.94
N ASP A 1114 16.04 -0.32 -46.61
CA ASP A 1114 16.99 -1.29 -46.03
C ASP A 1114 17.72 -0.70 -44.82
N LEU A 1115 18.15 0.57 -44.92
CA LEU A 1115 18.78 1.29 -43.82
C LEU A 1115 17.78 1.56 -42.68
N ALA A 1116 16.53 1.91 -43.00
CA ALA A 1116 15.48 2.08 -42.00
C ALA A 1116 15.21 0.78 -41.22
N ASN A 1117 15.16 -0.37 -41.91
CA ASN A 1117 14.99 -1.69 -41.30
C ASN A 1117 16.19 -2.07 -40.43
N GLU A 1118 17.41 -1.75 -40.85
CA GLU A 1118 18.61 -1.97 -40.04
C GLU A 1118 18.58 -1.15 -38.74
N ILE A 1119 18.26 0.15 -38.84
CA ILE A 1119 18.14 1.04 -37.67
C ILE A 1119 17.06 0.51 -36.71
N GLU A 1120 15.91 0.10 -37.23
CA GLU A 1120 14.84 -0.50 -36.43
C GLU A 1120 15.30 -1.77 -35.71
N LYS A 1121 15.93 -2.71 -36.43
CA LYS A 1121 16.47 -3.95 -35.85
C LYS A 1121 17.45 -3.67 -34.73
N ARG A 1122 18.41 -2.75 -34.94
CA ARG A 1122 19.39 -2.38 -33.91
C ARG A 1122 18.76 -1.67 -32.71
N ILE A 1123 17.73 -0.86 -32.92
CA ILE A 1123 16.94 -0.24 -31.82
C ILE A 1123 16.28 -1.34 -30.98
N LEU A 1124 15.62 -2.30 -31.62
CA LEU A 1124 14.92 -3.40 -30.96
C LEU A 1124 15.88 -4.33 -30.20
N GLU A 1125 17.00 -4.73 -30.81
CA GLU A 1125 18.06 -5.52 -30.17
C GLU A 1125 18.63 -4.81 -28.94
N LYS A 1126 18.93 -3.51 -29.06
CA LYS A 1126 19.48 -2.72 -27.95
C LYS A 1126 18.51 -2.56 -26.78
N LEU A 1127 17.20 -2.58 -27.06
CA LEU A 1127 16.14 -2.48 -26.05
C LEU A 1127 15.65 -3.86 -25.55
N GLY A 1128 16.14 -4.96 -26.12
CA GLY A 1128 15.76 -6.33 -25.76
C GLY A 1128 14.30 -6.67 -26.08
N ILE A 1129 13.77 -6.13 -27.18
CA ILE A 1129 12.37 -6.30 -27.61
C ILE A 1129 12.35 -7.09 -28.92
N GLY A 1130 11.70 -8.26 -28.92
CA GLY A 1130 11.66 -9.19 -30.06
C GLY A 1130 12.43 -10.48 -29.78
N ALA A 1131 11.85 -11.61 -30.18
CA ALA A 1131 12.33 -12.96 -29.88
C ALA A 1131 13.76 -13.23 -30.42
N ASP A 1132 14.50 -14.07 -29.69
CA ASP A 1132 15.69 -14.78 -30.20
C ASP A 1132 15.31 -15.50 -31.50
N VAL A 1133 15.67 -14.91 -32.64
CA VAL A 1133 15.74 -15.65 -33.90
C VAL A 1133 17.10 -16.35 -33.91
N SER A 1134 17.20 -17.47 -33.18
CA SER A 1134 18.17 -18.48 -33.57
C SER A 1134 17.71 -18.98 -34.94
N ASP A 1135 18.38 -18.50 -35.99
CA ASP A 1135 18.22 -18.98 -37.36
C ASP A 1135 18.15 -20.52 -37.38
N GLY A 1136 16.97 -21.03 -37.69
CA GLY A 1136 16.80 -22.39 -38.15
C GLY A 1136 17.36 -22.47 -39.56
N ASP A 1137 18.68 -22.63 -39.67
CA ASP A 1137 19.37 -23.31 -40.76
C ASP A 1137 20.90 -23.31 -40.54
N ALA A 1138 21.36 -24.18 -39.65
CA ALA A 1138 22.75 -24.63 -39.67
C ALA A 1138 22.81 -26.13 -39.44
N LYS A 1139 23.15 -26.85 -40.51
CA LYS A 1139 23.38 -28.30 -40.54
C LYS A 1139 24.27 -28.72 -39.36
N ALA A 1140 23.79 -29.69 -38.59
CA ALA A 1140 24.61 -30.43 -37.64
C ALA A 1140 25.72 -31.18 -38.39
N GLU A 1141 26.98 -30.82 -38.12
CA GLU A 1141 28.09 -31.78 -38.27
C GLU A 1141 28.35 -32.43 -36.90
N PRO A 1142 28.56 -33.76 -36.86
CA PRO A 1142 28.87 -34.46 -35.63
C PRO A 1142 30.36 -34.31 -35.33
N THR A 1143 30.69 -33.82 -34.13
CA THR A 1143 32.03 -34.00 -33.57
C THR A 1143 32.00 -35.13 -32.55
N ASP A 1144 32.73 -36.18 -32.91
CA ASP A 1144 33.04 -37.35 -32.12
C ASP A 1144 33.62 -36.97 -30.74
N ILE A 1145 33.14 -37.68 -29.70
CA ILE A 1145 33.74 -37.69 -28.38
C ILE A 1145 34.59 -38.97 -28.30
N ASP A 1146 35.90 -38.81 -28.30
CA ASP A 1146 36.86 -39.87 -27.99
C ASP A 1146 37.14 -39.84 -26.47
N PHE A 1147 36.66 -40.90 -25.79
CA PHE A 1147 36.88 -41.40 -24.42
C PHE A 1147 36.93 -40.46 -23.20
#